data_AF-A0A0S8KSI3-F1
#
_entry.id   AF-A0A0S8KSI3-F1
#
_cell.length_a   1.000
_cell.length_b   1.000
_cell.length_c   1.000
_cell.angle_alpha   90.00
_cell.angle_beta   90.00
_cell.angle_gamma   90.00
#
_symmetry.space_group_name_H-M   'P 1'
#
loop_
_entity.id
_entity.type
_entity.pdbx_description
1 polymer ?
#
loop_
_entity_poly.entity_id
_entity_poly.type
_entity_poly.pdbx_seq_one_letter_code
_entity_poly.pdbx_strand_id
1 'polypeptide(L)'
;MLRDTHLIIYLAVPAVLLLTPVAYGDIFLTANGEEVDVIVIDVNDTATFEVVSDNFDSYTAYFYHGLTAIGIFSHIDTRPEAGEYAYVEQAIDMFQIGADGIEFPPVPGIHFIFLFEPPPEFEEFDVILKDEFWIDVDSIHIVPMGAPPDDVTPPEPDPMTWASPPEAIGHDRITMTATAASDLSGVEYYFECVSGGGHDSDWQLSPIYMDTLLLPSTEYTYRVKARDMSELQNETDWSVPASATTFSRAVYVDDDALFDPGPGDPDISDPYEDGSMEHPFDAIQEAIDAAMPGDTVIVLDGTYTGTGNHDISFLGKPITIRSQNGPDNCIIDAQGGNVGGFNFTHGEGADSVVDGVKIINIHFSVPSGAAIHSDGSSPTIKNCIIRDNILGEGGAVYCSSYSNPTIIDCTIRHNNAHGIWIGFDSTALILGTVRFISNNLAGYGTLQIPADATLEVHNCEVTCNIAGVGTVYVPYGKELVVKENAVVDFFSVEPNTKGTIQCDGLLRVQDNAEISNANINPAFASFEGNAVISGNVITTRAETPYGQLVARDSAIIIGNVFNANGDRYIDVNPQPFTGVIQDNQVFVTVTEGRNNTPPGLFELRGQDMFCSEPLCEPGLYPLPAVPDFNANTWTVEKFELLDGAKATLTKRFDYQPPYAPDLDEDVLYVKHLILGSNSFLNIGFNRVYYEELDAAPDAVVKEKPPMGYLLDRIPFDSQTEYETKVVSNNFYEPYPMIFVERVEGIEPDPTGMLRMRNLSEIDPCFPGDPRVLNARAKGLFSKSGEDKVLIRFSYLFETNNPEVGLEIYISDVPYMLAHNDPLRAEHYMKIGYLPVPAPDQPGTTGSGIARLAVFQRVISTEYLNFTDGMWLELELIGPAVSQPLAAGMGFDTGGAESVSSDGGASVLIDDWGVEVHCDGICMDVNWDTIVSEGDFLTVIAACGLPASLDPNATDSLVCLDGFFSGDGFVDPLDVISWDWAVDSGDSFLFYCGVPLGETAAASAAGSGEITVSPASSPYLSLPDALGDLLIAGKRSTSGDNSELKSKDRLYVFDNNGVCEGWSAPESDRCNIRVVGDMDGNLYQINSADGVLRLDDTNEVIIPPGEITDVNEPRYNKAAVVYVGLMGSGEDAMGRPIFDAAFDASYVYVVPVVVDPNDPNEEPYAAAAKLLLLESGEPPYQLVQLYDDPPPENDNQYRNNLREIELDAAGNVYVVNAHSLNESDMVFKYDPNGTKIQSLSLG
;
A
#
# COMPACT_ATOMS: atom_id res chain seq x y z
N MET A 1 -25.05 70.72 20.18
CA MET A 1 -26.23 71.09 19.36
C MET A 1 -25.75 71.24 17.91
N LEU A 2 -26.17 70.43 16.95
CA LEU A 2 -27.33 69.50 16.93
C LEU A 2 -27.11 68.31 15.97
N ARG A 3 -27.69 67.15 16.33
CA ARG A 3 -28.28 66.10 15.46
C ARG A 3 -27.38 65.18 14.65
N ASP A 4 -27.63 63.87 14.73
CA ASP A 4 -27.42 62.91 15.84
C ASP A 4 -27.58 61.49 15.20
N THR A 5 -26.82 60.51 15.65
CA THR A 5 -26.28 59.46 14.75
C THR A 5 -26.34 58.03 15.29
N HIS A 6 -26.62 57.07 14.38
CA HIS A 6 -26.07 55.68 14.32
C HIS A 6 -26.33 54.71 15.50
N LEU A 7 -26.14 53.38 15.46
CA LEU A 7 -26.11 52.28 14.46
C LEU A 7 -25.41 51.09 15.15
N ILE A 8 -26.08 49.94 15.37
CA ILE A 8 -25.53 48.53 15.51
C ILE A 8 -24.49 48.30 16.66
N ILE A 9 -24.58 47.27 17.51
CA ILE A 9 -24.19 45.84 17.32
C ILE A 9 -25.04 44.90 18.23
N TYR A 10 -25.29 43.69 17.73
CA TYR A 10 -25.82 42.50 18.45
C TYR A 10 -24.71 41.46 18.62
N LEU A 11 -24.70 40.71 19.74
CA LEU A 11 -24.19 39.33 19.99
C LEU A 11 -24.35 39.10 21.51
N ALA A 12 -25.28 38.29 22.05
CA ALA A 12 -25.59 36.87 21.89
C ALA A 12 -24.76 35.93 22.80
N VAL A 13 -25.37 35.59 23.96
CA VAL A 13 -25.47 34.27 24.68
C VAL A 13 -24.19 33.39 24.83
N PRO A 14 -23.89 32.74 25.99
CA PRO A 14 -24.73 32.52 27.20
C PRO A 14 -24.17 33.09 28.51
N ALA A 15 -25.07 33.38 29.45
CA ALA A 15 -24.73 33.40 30.87
C ALA A 15 -24.82 31.96 31.42
N VAL A 16 -23.75 31.45 32.03
CA VAL A 16 -23.75 30.15 32.70
C VAL A 16 -24.44 30.29 34.06
N LEU A 17 -25.55 29.58 34.25
CA LEU A 17 -26.24 29.50 35.54
C LEU A 17 -25.51 28.50 36.44
N LEU A 18 -24.57 28.98 37.25
CA LEU A 18 -23.87 28.16 38.25
C LEU A 18 -24.79 27.90 39.45
N LEU A 19 -25.51 26.78 39.41
CA LEU A 19 -26.20 26.22 40.57
C LEU A 19 -25.19 25.47 41.44
N THR A 20 -24.87 26.02 42.61
CA THR A 20 -24.15 25.29 43.66
C THR A 20 -25.13 24.46 44.50
N PRO A 21 -24.82 23.18 44.81
CA PRO A 21 -25.68 22.38 45.66
C PRO A 21 -25.50 22.81 47.12
N VAL A 22 -26.56 23.33 47.73
CA VAL A 22 -26.65 23.58 49.18
C VAL A 22 -27.85 22.81 49.73
N ALA A 23 -27.61 21.93 50.68
CA ALA A 23 -28.66 21.17 51.34
C ALA A 23 -29.23 21.96 52.54
N TYR A 24 -30.54 22.23 52.51
CA TYR A 24 -31.36 22.69 53.63
C TYR A 24 -30.88 23.94 54.39
N GLY A 25 -30.64 25.01 53.65
CA GLY A 25 -30.72 26.40 54.10
C GLY A 25 -31.32 27.25 52.98
N ASP A 26 -32.05 28.32 53.30
CA ASP A 26 -32.87 29.12 52.38
C ASP A 26 -32.21 29.39 51.01
N ILE A 27 -32.96 29.19 49.92
CA ILE A 27 -32.48 29.40 48.55
C ILE A 27 -32.41 30.91 48.27
N PHE A 28 -31.19 31.46 48.20
CA PHE A 28 -30.96 32.83 47.73
C PHE A 28 -30.53 32.83 46.25
N LEU A 29 -31.37 33.38 45.38
CA LEU A 29 -31.00 33.72 44.01
C LEU A 29 -30.53 35.18 43.96
N THR A 30 -29.39 35.45 43.33
CA THR A 30 -28.92 36.82 43.06
C THR A 30 -28.57 37.01 41.60
N ALA A 31 -29.11 38.07 41.01
CA ALA A 31 -28.77 38.53 39.66
C ALA A 31 -28.39 40.01 39.76
N ASN A 32 -27.16 40.36 39.38
CA ASN A 32 -26.62 41.74 39.45
C ASN A 32 -26.69 42.45 40.82
N GLY A 33 -26.84 41.70 41.92
CA GLY A 33 -26.65 42.21 43.29
C GLY A 33 -27.87 42.74 44.03
N GLU A 34 -29.10 42.43 43.58
CA GLU A 34 -30.34 42.61 44.37
C GLU A 34 -31.08 41.26 44.54
N GLU A 35 -31.84 41.13 45.63
CA GLU A 35 -32.64 39.93 45.98
C GLU A 35 -33.96 39.87 45.19
N VAL A 36 -34.44 38.66 44.92
CA VAL A 36 -35.74 38.40 44.28
C VAL A 36 -36.54 37.38 45.10
N ASP A 37 -37.79 37.69 45.41
CA ASP A 37 -38.69 36.81 46.17
C ASP A 37 -39.05 35.54 45.39
N VAL A 38 -38.95 34.37 46.05
CA VAL A 38 -39.29 33.05 45.48
C VAL A 38 -40.37 32.39 46.34
N ILE A 39 -41.42 31.86 45.69
CA ILE A 39 -42.48 31.09 46.37
C ILE A 39 -42.22 29.60 46.13
N VAL A 40 -42.00 28.85 47.21
CA VAL A 40 -41.89 27.38 47.21
C VAL A 40 -43.16 26.81 47.84
N ILE A 41 -43.81 25.86 47.15
CA ILE A 41 -44.98 25.15 47.66
C ILE A 41 -44.64 23.67 47.78
N ASP A 42 -44.73 23.14 49.00
CA ASP A 42 -44.46 21.74 49.31
C ASP A 42 -45.77 20.95 49.36
N VAL A 43 -45.85 19.84 48.63
CA VAL A 43 -47.13 19.15 48.33
C VAL A 43 -47.02 17.67 48.68
N ASN A 44 -47.58 17.28 49.84
CA ASN A 44 -47.42 15.96 50.42
C ASN A 44 -48.51 14.93 50.06
N ASP A 45 -49.51 15.30 49.24
CA ASP A 45 -50.60 14.43 48.78
C ASP A 45 -51.09 14.87 47.38
N THR A 46 -51.92 14.06 46.71
CA THR A 46 -52.40 14.34 45.34
C THR A 46 -53.17 15.65 45.23
N ALA A 47 -52.57 16.64 44.55
CA ALA A 47 -53.16 17.94 44.26
C ALA A 47 -53.43 18.11 42.75
N THR A 48 -54.63 18.58 42.41
CA THR A 48 -54.99 19.04 41.05
C THR A 48 -54.89 20.56 40.99
N PHE A 49 -54.12 21.08 40.03
CA PHE A 49 -53.93 22.52 39.81
C PHE A 49 -54.70 22.97 38.57
N GLU A 50 -55.47 24.06 38.69
CA GLU A 50 -56.11 24.74 37.57
C GLU A 50 -55.68 26.21 37.57
N VAL A 51 -55.02 26.65 36.49
CA VAL A 51 -54.59 28.05 36.32
C VAL A 51 -55.57 28.77 35.40
N VAL A 52 -56.32 29.73 35.96
CA VAL A 52 -57.26 30.57 35.20
C VAL A 52 -56.72 31.98 35.14
N SER A 53 -56.52 32.51 33.93
CA SER A 53 -56.05 33.89 33.70
C SER A 53 -56.94 34.62 32.69
N ASP A 54 -57.51 35.75 33.13
CA ASP A 54 -58.28 36.67 32.28
C ASP A 54 -57.38 37.80 31.75
N ASN A 55 -56.62 37.46 30.70
CA ASN A 55 -55.89 38.30 29.74
C ASN A 55 -54.35 38.44 29.87
N PHE A 56 -53.74 38.55 28.68
CA PHE A 56 -52.35 38.80 28.33
C PHE A 56 -51.42 37.58 28.27
N ASP A 57 -50.39 37.73 27.44
CA ASP A 57 -49.93 36.67 26.54
C ASP A 57 -48.52 36.15 26.90
N SER A 58 -48.37 34.83 26.80
CA SER A 58 -47.15 34.02 26.99
C SER A 58 -46.59 33.90 28.42
N TYR A 59 -46.28 32.66 28.79
CA TYR A 59 -45.49 32.26 29.96
C TYR A 59 -44.52 31.15 29.54
N THR A 60 -43.35 31.07 30.19
CA THR A 60 -42.41 29.96 30.06
C THR A 60 -42.30 29.28 31.42
N ALA A 61 -42.61 27.99 31.50
CA ALA A 61 -42.47 27.19 32.72
C ALA A 61 -41.28 26.22 32.60
N TYR A 62 -40.50 26.11 33.68
CA TYR A 62 -39.37 25.20 33.77
C TYR A 62 -39.68 24.08 34.77
N PHE A 63 -39.38 22.84 34.38
CA PHE A 63 -39.60 21.66 35.22
C PHE A 63 -38.28 20.92 35.45
N TYR A 64 -37.96 20.66 36.72
CA TYR A 64 -36.72 19.99 37.14
C TYR A 64 -37.04 18.74 37.96
N HIS A 65 -36.20 17.71 37.81
CA HIS A 65 -36.26 16.50 38.63
C HIS A 65 -34.82 16.00 38.86
N GLY A 66 -34.23 16.42 39.99
CA GLY A 66 -32.78 16.31 40.18
C GLY A 66 -31.99 17.18 39.19
N LEU A 67 -30.69 16.94 39.07
CA LEU A 67 -29.74 17.76 38.29
C LEU A 67 -29.85 17.61 36.75
N THR A 68 -31.01 17.22 36.22
CA THR A 68 -31.27 17.09 34.78
C THR A 68 -32.54 17.83 34.35
N ALA A 69 -32.40 18.71 33.36
CA ALA A 69 -33.53 19.38 32.71
C ALA A 69 -34.22 18.43 31.73
N ILE A 70 -35.53 18.25 31.86
CA ILE A 70 -36.28 17.22 31.11
C ILE A 70 -36.85 17.74 29.76
N GLY A 71 -36.77 19.05 29.48
CA GLY A 71 -37.01 19.56 28.13
C GLY A 71 -37.22 21.08 28.05
N ILE A 72 -37.05 21.63 26.85
CA ILE A 72 -37.43 23.01 26.50
C ILE A 72 -38.64 22.94 25.57
N PHE A 73 -39.77 23.48 25.99
CA PHE A 73 -40.90 23.76 25.09
C PHE A 73 -40.87 25.23 24.69
N SER A 74 -40.52 25.52 23.45
CA SER A 74 -40.73 26.84 22.85
C SER A 74 -41.98 26.84 21.98
N HIS A 75 -42.80 27.87 22.19
CA HIS A 75 -43.84 28.34 21.27
C HIS A 75 -45.12 27.48 21.11
N ILE A 76 -46.19 27.88 21.82
CA ILE A 76 -47.58 27.62 21.42
C ILE A 76 -48.31 28.97 21.40
N ASP A 77 -48.62 29.45 20.20
CA ASP A 77 -49.43 30.65 19.97
C ASP A 77 -50.88 30.24 19.65
N THR A 78 -51.80 30.49 20.59
CA THR A 78 -53.24 30.27 20.38
C THR A 78 -54.14 31.29 21.09
N ARG A 79 -54.26 32.48 20.51
CA ARG A 79 -55.57 33.17 20.42
C ARG A 79 -55.82 33.62 18.98
N PRO A 80 -56.79 32.98 18.31
CA PRO A 80 -57.96 33.73 17.88
C PRO A 80 -59.18 33.46 18.77
N GLU A 81 -60.26 34.15 18.47
CA GLU A 81 -61.44 34.37 19.31
C GLU A 81 -62.20 33.11 19.77
N ALA A 82 -62.57 33.12 21.05
CA ALA A 82 -63.83 32.58 21.60
C ALA A 82 -64.33 31.19 21.13
N GLY A 83 -63.80 30.14 21.77
CA GLY A 83 -64.63 29.02 22.24
C GLY A 83 -64.89 27.86 21.28
N GLU A 84 -63.89 27.00 21.07
CA GLU A 84 -64.07 25.55 20.87
C GLU A 84 -62.75 24.82 21.18
N TYR A 85 -62.80 23.55 21.60
CA TYR A 85 -61.63 22.76 21.98
C TYR A 85 -60.91 22.20 20.75
N ALA A 86 -59.57 22.13 20.78
CA ALA A 86 -58.77 21.40 19.80
C ALA A 86 -57.72 20.51 20.51
N TYR A 87 -57.75 19.21 20.20
CA TYR A 87 -56.72 18.24 20.57
C TYR A 87 -55.86 17.91 19.33
N VAL A 88 -54.56 17.71 19.52
CA VAL A 88 -53.66 17.09 18.53
C VAL A 88 -52.75 16.08 19.27
N GLU A 89 -52.77 14.82 18.83
CA GLU A 89 -51.95 13.71 19.35
C GLU A 89 -50.77 13.37 18.41
N GLN A 90 -49.87 12.52 18.94
CA GLN A 90 -48.67 11.86 18.34
C GLN A 90 -47.35 12.63 18.55
N ALA A 91 -46.24 12.04 19.03
CA ALA A 91 -45.88 10.65 19.44
C ALA A 91 -44.46 10.71 20.11
N ILE A 92 -43.86 9.74 20.84
CA ILE A 92 -44.14 8.39 21.42
C ILE A 92 -42.93 8.08 22.36
N ASP A 93 -42.93 7.29 23.44
CA ASP A 93 -43.95 6.62 24.29
C ASP A 93 -43.35 6.43 25.70
N MET A 94 -44.04 6.85 26.78
CA MET A 94 -43.93 6.27 28.14
C MET A 94 -45.08 6.81 29.01
N PHE A 95 -45.73 5.90 29.76
CA PHE A 95 -46.95 6.10 30.58
C PHE A 95 -48.28 6.28 29.81
N GLN A 96 -49.29 5.50 30.24
CA GLN A 96 -50.65 5.54 29.71
C GLN A 96 -51.44 6.70 30.31
N ILE A 97 -52.11 7.50 29.49
CA ILE A 97 -52.99 8.60 29.94
C ILE A 97 -54.45 8.20 29.73
N GLY A 98 -55.26 8.33 30.78
CA GLY A 98 -56.72 8.29 30.73
C GLY A 98 -57.31 9.69 30.52
N ALA A 99 -58.56 9.77 30.05
CA ALA A 99 -59.18 11.03 29.59
C ALA A 99 -59.47 12.09 30.67
N ASP A 100 -59.08 11.86 31.93
CA ASP A 100 -59.38 12.74 33.09
C ASP A 100 -58.11 13.33 33.75
N GLY A 101 -56.94 13.28 33.08
CA GLY A 101 -55.71 13.95 33.52
C GLY A 101 -54.53 13.02 33.82
N ILE A 102 -53.38 13.61 34.17
CA ILE A 102 -52.14 12.90 34.50
C ILE A 102 -52.14 12.58 36.01
N GLU A 103 -52.33 11.30 36.37
CA GLU A 103 -52.05 10.81 37.72
C GLU A 103 -50.57 10.43 37.85
N PHE A 104 -49.84 11.15 38.70
CA PHE A 104 -48.49 10.73 39.10
C PHE A 104 -48.58 9.71 40.26
N PRO A 105 -47.89 8.56 40.20
CA PRO A 105 -47.76 7.70 41.36
C PRO A 105 -46.96 8.43 42.46
N PRO A 106 -47.25 8.17 43.76
CA PRO A 106 -46.58 8.87 44.85
C PRO A 106 -45.10 8.49 44.92
N VAL A 107 -44.23 9.41 44.51
CA VAL A 107 -42.78 9.36 44.69
C VAL A 107 -42.38 10.55 45.56
N PRO A 108 -41.80 10.34 46.76
CA PRO A 108 -41.36 11.43 47.62
C PRO A 108 -40.25 12.26 46.96
N GLY A 109 -40.32 13.59 47.02
CA GLY A 109 -39.22 14.50 46.63
C GLY A 109 -39.36 15.22 45.28
N ILE A 110 -40.58 15.41 44.75
CA ILE A 110 -40.79 16.29 43.58
C ILE A 110 -41.04 17.72 44.05
N HIS A 111 -40.11 18.63 43.74
CA HIS A 111 -40.26 20.07 44.00
C HIS A 111 -40.72 20.82 42.75
N PHE A 112 -41.79 21.62 42.86
CA PHE A 112 -42.24 22.49 41.78
C PHE A 112 -41.75 23.93 42.03
N ILE A 113 -40.94 24.46 41.09
CA ILE A 113 -40.44 25.83 41.14
C ILE A 113 -41.12 26.63 40.04
N PHE A 114 -41.92 27.63 40.42
CA PHE A 114 -42.56 28.55 39.49
C PHE A 114 -41.80 29.88 39.50
N LEU A 115 -41.15 30.21 38.39
CA LEU A 115 -40.51 31.52 38.19
C LEU A 115 -41.47 32.42 37.41
N PHE A 116 -41.76 33.59 37.96
CA PHE A 116 -42.53 34.64 37.31
C PHE A 116 -41.64 35.86 37.07
N GLU A 117 -41.50 36.31 35.83
CA GLU A 117 -40.95 37.63 35.54
C GLU A 117 -42.09 38.67 35.54
N PRO A 118 -42.15 39.60 36.51
CA PRO A 118 -43.12 40.68 36.48
C PRO A 118 -42.72 41.74 35.44
N PRO A 119 -43.67 42.28 34.63
CA PRO A 119 -43.41 43.46 33.83
C PRO A 119 -43.08 44.68 34.71
N PRO A 120 -42.31 45.68 34.24
CA PRO A 120 -41.70 46.71 35.10
C PRO A 120 -42.62 47.75 35.78
N GLU A 121 -43.94 47.54 35.82
CA GLU A 121 -44.92 48.55 36.25
C GLU A 121 -46.09 48.01 37.11
N PHE A 122 -45.88 47.04 38.02
CA PHE A 122 -46.90 46.65 39.01
C PHE A 122 -46.33 46.37 40.42
N GLU A 123 -46.99 46.92 41.44
CA GLU A 123 -46.81 46.60 42.87
C GLU A 123 -48.06 45.82 43.36
N GLU A 124 -47.85 44.77 44.16
CA GLU A 124 -48.83 43.83 44.77
C GLU A 124 -49.47 42.74 43.85
N PHE A 125 -49.44 41.49 44.34
CA PHE A 125 -50.18 40.32 43.85
C PHE A 125 -50.90 39.64 45.02
N ASP A 126 -52.16 39.25 44.84
CA ASP A 126 -52.95 38.45 45.81
C ASP A 126 -53.17 37.02 45.29
N VAL A 127 -52.83 36.00 46.08
CA VAL A 127 -53.14 34.59 45.81
C VAL A 127 -54.35 34.17 46.64
N ILE A 128 -55.50 33.93 45.99
CA ILE A 128 -56.74 33.53 46.67
C ILE A 128 -56.91 32.01 46.64
N LEU A 129 -56.67 31.35 47.78
CA LEU A 129 -57.12 29.99 48.04
C LEU A 129 -58.62 29.97 48.34
N LYS A 130 -59.33 28.93 47.90
CA LYS A 130 -60.79 28.80 48.05
C LYS A 130 -61.14 27.55 48.86
N ASP A 131 -61.77 27.76 50.03
CA ASP A 131 -62.67 26.88 50.81
C ASP A 131 -62.45 25.33 50.76
N GLU A 132 -62.28 24.58 51.86
CA GLU A 132 -62.50 24.82 53.29
C GLU A 132 -61.51 23.99 54.14
N PHE A 133 -60.98 24.52 55.26
CA PHE A 133 -60.89 23.82 56.56
C PHE A 133 -60.47 24.80 57.67
N TRP A 134 -61.15 24.76 58.82
CA TRP A 134 -60.93 25.69 59.95
C TRP A 134 -60.26 25.01 61.15
N ILE A 135 -59.30 25.66 61.79
CA ILE A 135 -59.05 25.51 63.24
C ILE A 135 -58.95 26.89 63.90
N ASP A 136 -59.62 27.01 65.05
CA ASP A 136 -59.91 28.21 65.82
C ASP A 136 -58.74 28.61 66.75
N VAL A 137 -58.57 29.91 67.00
CA VAL A 137 -57.49 30.46 67.84
C VAL A 137 -58.07 31.33 68.95
N ASP A 138 -58.31 30.74 70.13
CA ASP A 138 -58.13 31.40 71.44
C ASP A 138 -58.54 30.50 72.62
N SER A 139 -57.57 29.90 73.32
CA SER A 139 -57.71 29.41 74.71
C SER A 139 -56.34 29.10 75.33
N ILE A 140 -55.65 30.14 75.80
CA ILE A 140 -54.45 29.97 76.65
C ILE A 140 -54.83 29.24 77.93
N HIS A 141 -54.25 28.05 78.14
CA HIS A 141 -54.27 27.35 79.43
C HIS A 141 -52.84 27.04 79.87
N ILE A 142 -52.31 27.90 80.76
CA ILE A 142 -51.09 27.57 81.51
C ILE A 142 -51.44 26.48 82.52
N VAL A 143 -50.75 25.34 82.43
CA VAL A 143 -50.76 24.28 83.46
C VAL A 143 -49.32 24.15 83.99
N PRO A 144 -49.09 24.08 85.31
CA PRO A 144 -47.73 24.04 85.85
C PRO A 144 -47.01 22.74 85.50
N MET A 145 -45.71 22.81 85.25
CA MET A 145 -44.84 21.64 85.15
C MET A 145 -44.92 20.80 86.44
N GLY A 146 -45.43 19.57 86.31
CA GLY A 146 -44.98 18.46 87.13
C GLY A 146 -43.92 17.71 86.31
N ALA A 147 -42.75 17.46 86.90
CA ALA A 147 -41.66 16.78 86.19
C ALA A 147 -42.10 15.41 85.64
N PRO A 148 -41.73 15.06 84.40
CA PRO A 148 -41.68 13.66 83.97
C PRO A 148 -40.68 12.87 84.86
N PRO A 149 -40.73 11.53 84.88
CA PRO A 149 -39.62 10.75 85.40
C PRO A 149 -38.35 11.00 84.58
N ASP A 150 -37.18 10.82 85.20
CA ASP A 150 -35.88 10.92 84.53
C ASP A 150 -35.88 10.04 83.26
N ASP A 151 -35.41 10.61 82.15
CA ASP A 151 -35.27 9.88 80.89
C ASP A 151 -34.10 8.89 81.00
N VAL A 152 -34.32 7.64 80.61
CA VAL A 152 -33.38 6.51 80.80
C VAL A 152 -33.17 5.72 79.51
N THR A 153 -33.61 6.27 78.38
CA THR A 153 -33.56 5.64 77.06
C THR A 153 -32.70 6.49 76.12
N PRO A 154 -31.70 5.91 75.43
CA PRO A 154 -31.00 6.61 74.34
C PRO A 154 -31.94 6.99 73.19
N PRO A 155 -31.58 8.00 72.37
CA PRO A 155 -32.28 8.32 71.12
C PRO A 155 -32.35 7.13 70.16
N GLU A 156 -33.44 7.02 69.40
CA GLU A 156 -33.50 6.07 68.27
C GLU A 156 -33.06 6.76 66.96
N PRO A 157 -32.26 6.12 66.07
CA PRO A 157 -31.84 4.71 66.12
C PRO A 157 -30.62 4.44 67.02
N ASP A 158 -30.69 3.32 67.73
CA ASP A 158 -29.60 2.75 68.54
C ASP A 158 -29.30 1.31 68.06
N PRO A 159 -28.12 1.01 67.48
CA PRO A 159 -27.00 1.91 67.19
C PRO A 159 -27.32 2.94 66.10
N MET A 160 -26.55 4.02 66.11
CA MET A 160 -26.66 5.09 65.12
C MET A 160 -26.32 4.63 63.69
N THR A 161 -26.83 5.37 62.70
CA THR A 161 -26.63 5.08 61.27
C THR A 161 -26.33 6.37 60.49
N TRP A 162 -25.92 6.22 59.23
CA TRP A 162 -25.65 7.33 58.30
C TRP A 162 -26.86 7.57 57.39
N ALA A 163 -27.26 8.84 57.23
CA ALA A 163 -28.12 9.28 56.13
C ALA A 163 -27.28 9.59 54.87
N SER A 164 -26.11 10.20 55.06
CA SER A 164 -25.02 10.21 54.09
C SER A 164 -23.71 9.84 54.80
N PRO A 165 -22.99 8.79 54.35
CA PRO A 165 -21.65 8.51 54.88
C PRO A 165 -20.69 9.67 54.56
N PRO A 166 -19.47 9.67 55.11
CA PRO A 166 -18.44 10.63 54.73
C PRO A 166 -18.22 10.69 53.22
N GLU A 167 -18.14 11.92 52.71
CA GLU A 167 -17.90 12.25 51.30
C GLU A 167 -16.95 13.45 51.22
N ALA A 168 -15.94 13.38 50.36
CA ALA A 168 -15.02 14.48 50.13
C ALA A 168 -15.65 15.56 49.25
N ILE A 169 -15.51 16.81 49.67
CA ILE A 169 -16.05 18.00 48.95
C ILE A 169 -14.97 19.04 48.67
N GLY A 170 -13.70 18.63 48.75
CA GLY A 170 -12.51 19.45 48.52
C GLY A 170 -11.23 18.66 48.80
N HIS A 171 -10.09 19.30 48.59
CA HIS A 171 -8.78 18.74 48.93
C HIS A 171 -8.46 18.80 50.44
N ASP A 172 -9.24 19.56 51.21
CA ASP A 172 -9.01 19.82 52.64
C ASP A 172 -10.23 19.53 53.52
N ARG A 173 -11.27 18.86 52.99
CA ARG A 173 -12.58 18.78 53.67
C ARG A 173 -13.46 17.60 53.27
N ILE A 174 -14.16 17.05 54.26
CA ILE A 174 -15.11 15.94 54.15
C ILE A 174 -16.40 16.33 54.87
N THR A 175 -17.55 16.05 54.25
CA THR A 175 -18.87 16.22 54.85
C THR A 175 -19.52 14.87 55.14
N MET A 176 -20.35 14.79 56.17
CA MET A 176 -21.03 13.56 56.57
C MET A 176 -22.33 13.87 57.30
N THR A 177 -23.36 13.04 57.10
CA THR A 177 -24.69 13.25 57.71
C THR A 177 -25.18 11.99 58.41
N ALA A 178 -25.33 12.07 59.73
CA ALA A 178 -25.97 11.04 60.53
C ALA A 178 -27.47 10.91 60.18
N THR A 179 -28.03 9.73 60.36
CA THR A 179 -29.49 9.55 60.36
C THR A 179 -30.08 10.42 61.47
N ALA A 180 -31.11 11.20 61.17
CA ALA A 180 -31.78 12.03 62.16
C ALA A 180 -32.36 11.13 63.27
N ALA A 181 -31.80 11.26 64.47
CA ALA A 181 -32.23 10.53 65.65
C ALA A 181 -33.30 11.33 66.41
N SER A 182 -34.21 10.61 67.05
CA SER A 182 -35.35 11.18 67.78
C SER A 182 -35.36 10.72 69.23
N ASP A 183 -35.54 11.68 70.13
CA ASP A 183 -35.76 11.45 71.55
C ASP A 183 -36.74 12.52 72.12
N LEU A 184 -37.46 12.19 73.19
CA LEU A 184 -38.42 13.10 73.82
C LEU A 184 -37.76 14.27 74.56
N SER A 185 -36.52 14.10 75.01
CA SER A 185 -35.73 15.12 75.69
C SER A 185 -34.95 16.03 74.71
N GLY A 186 -34.89 15.68 73.41
CA GLY A 186 -34.05 16.33 72.40
C GLY A 186 -32.71 15.61 72.20
N VAL A 187 -32.01 15.86 71.10
CA VAL A 187 -30.86 15.04 70.66
C VAL A 187 -29.63 15.89 70.28
N GLU A 188 -28.45 15.41 70.66
CA GLU A 188 -27.14 15.85 70.17
C GLU A 188 -26.37 14.69 69.52
N TYR A 189 -25.46 14.99 68.59
CA TYR A 189 -24.64 14.06 67.81
C TYR A 189 -23.14 14.28 68.09
N TYR A 190 -22.35 13.21 68.00
CA TYR A 190 -20.89 13.25 68.11
C TYR A 190 -20.26 12.40 67.02
N PHE A 191 -19.46 13.01 66.15
CA PHE A 191 -18.69 12.37 65.08
C PHE A 191 -17.24 12.25 65.54
N GLU A 192 -16.69 11.05 65.44
CA GLU A 192 -15.31 10.73 65.83
C GLU A 192 -14.50 10.28 64.61
N CYS A 193 -13.33 10.87 64.41
CA CYS A 193 -12.36 10.47 63.38
C CYS A 193 -11.48 9.32 63.90
N VAL A 194 -11.71 8.10 63.41
CA VAL A 194 -11.00 6.88 63.86
C VAL A 194 -9.74 6.54 63.06
N SER A 195 -9.57 7.09 61.85
CA SER A 195 -8.33 6.99 61.06
C SER A 195 -8.15 8.18 60.12
N GLY A 196 -6.93 8.38 59.61
CA GLY A 196 -6.57 9.51 58.74
C GLY A 196 -6.03 10.73 59.52
N GLY A 197 -6.44 10.90 60.78
CA GLY A 197 -5.93 11.97 61.66
C GLY A 197 -6.66 13.30 61.50
N GLY A 198 -7.94 13.26 61.11
CA GLY A 198 -8.86 14.40 61.10
C GLY A 198 -9.36 14.74 62.50
N HIS A 199 -10.46 15.48 62.57
CA HIS A 199 -10.98 16.08 63.79
C HIS A 199 -12.31 15.44 64.23
N ASP A 200 -12.55 15.49 65.55
CA ASP A 200 -13.85 15.12 66.14
C ASP A 200 -14.76 16.36 66.19
N SER A 201 -16.08 16.17 66.12
CA SER A 201 -17.05 17.28 66.00
C SER A 201 -17.37 18.03 67.30
N ASP A 202 -16.95 17.50 68.46
CA ASP A 202 -17.64 17.71 69.75
C ASP A 202 -19.15 17.35 69.68
N TRP A 203 -19.89 17.52 70.78
CA TRP A 203 -21.35 17.31 70.79
C TRP A 203 -22.07 18.50 70.14
N GLN A 204 -22.88 18.23 69.11
CA GLN A 204 -23.59 19.24 68.33
C GLN A 204 -25.06 18.86 68.08
N LEU A 205 -25.93 19.86 67.90
CA LEU A 205 -27.35 19.64 67.57
C LEU A 205 -27.58 19.20 66.11
N SER A 206 -26.62 19.50 65.22
CA SER A 206 -26.71 19.17 63.80
C SER A 206 -26.40 17.69 63.55
N PRO A 207 -27.21 16.97 62.76
CA PRO A 207 -26.83 15.66 62.23
C PRO A 207 -25.83 15.76 61.07
N ILE A 208 -25.45 16.96 60.62
CA ILE A 208 -24.44 17.21 59.58
C ILE A 208 -23.15 17.68 60.25
N TYR A 209 -22.02 17.03 59.94
CA TYR A 209 -20.68 17.46 60.31
C TYR A 209 -19.83 17.67 59.05
N MET A 210 -19.00 18.70 59.04
CA MET A 210 -18.03 18.97 58.00
C MET A 210 -16.67 19.17 58.66
N ASP A 211 -15.78 18.22 58.42
CA ASP A 211 -14.38 18.30 58.83
C ASP A 211 -13.58 19.07 57.77
N THR A 212 -12.63 19.89 58.21
CA THR A 212 -11.89 20.85 57.36
C THR A 212 -10.42 20.94 57.81
N LEU A 213 -9.56 21.56 56.99
CA LEU A 213 -8.11 21.58 57.21
C LEU A 213 -7.47 20.18 57.19
N LEU A 214 -8.07 19.27 56.42
CA LEU A 214 -7.57 17.93 56.15
C LEU A 214 -6.39 17.98 55.16
N LEU A 215 -5.62 16.90 55.12
CA LEU A 215 -4.55 16.71 54.13
C LEU A 215 -5.17 16.26 52.79
N PRO A 216 -4.70 16.78 51.65
CA PRO A 216 -5.07 16.28 50.32
C PRO A 216 -4.78 14.78 50.14
N SER A 217 -5.53 14.16 49.22
CA SER A 217 -5.36 12.75 48.81
C SER A 217 -5.27 11.74 49.96
N THR A 218 -5.89 12.04 51.11
CA THR A 218 -5.77 11.26 52.36
C THR A 218 -7.12 10.64 52.73
N GLU A 219 -7.13 9.35 53.07
CA GLU A 219 -8.32 8.63 53.52
C GLU A 219 -8.58 8.87 55.01
N TYR A 220 -9.78 9.35 55.32
CA TYR A 220 -10.29 9.57 56.67
C TYR A 220 -11.47 8.64 56.95
N THR A 221 -11.53 8.06 58.14
CA THR A 221 -12.65 7.20 58.57
C THR A 221 -13.33 7.81 59.78
N TYR A 222 -14.66 7.93 59.72
CA TYR A 222 -15.49 8.49 60.79
C TYR A 222 -16.52 7.48 61.30
N ARG A 223 -16.99 7.69 62.53
CA ARG A 223 -18.20 7.05 63.10
C ARG A 223 -19.00 8.06 63.91
N VAL A 224 -20.31 7.86 64.04
CA VAL A 224 -21.21 8.76 64.78
C VAL A 224 -21.99 8.04 65.87
N LYS A 225 -22.27 8.73 66.97
CA LYS A 225 -23.27 8.36 67.99
C LYS A 225 -24.14 9.56 68.34
N ALA A 226 -25.29 9.33 68.97
CA ALA A 226 -26.18 10.36 69.46
C ALA A 226 -26.35 10.27 70.98
N ARG A 227 -26.88 11.32 71.61
CA ARG A 227 -27.32 11.31 73.01
C ARG A 227 -28.57 12.16 73.19
N ASP A 228 -29.35 11.85 74.22
CA ASP A 228 -30.44 12.73 74.65
C ASP A 228 -29.94 13.99 75.37
N MET A 229 -30.81 15.00 75.48
CA MET A 229 -30.58 16.22 76.27
C MET A 229 -31.20 16.17 77.67
N SER A 230 -31.45 14.98 78.23
CA SER A 230 -31.91 14.79 79.61
C SER A 230 -30.78 15.06 80.62
N GLU A 231 -31.10 15.05 81.92
CA GLU A 231 -30.07 15.10 82.97
C GLU A 231 -29.15 13.86 83.00
N LEU A 232 -29.56 12.74 82.37
CA LEU A 232 -28.78 11.49 82.31
C LEU A 232 -27.95 11.33 81.03
N GLN A 233 -28.25 12.11 79.97
CA GLN A 233 -27.51 12.12 78.70
C GLN A 233 -27.29 10.70 78.14
N ASN A 234 -28.35 9.91 77.97
CA ASN A 234 -28.22 8.53 77.54
C ASN A 234 -27.71 8.51 76.08
N GLU A 235 -26.57 7.85 75.86
CA GLU A 235 -25.91 7.77 74.55
C GLU A 235 -26.29 6.48 73.79
N THR A 236 -26.35 6.54 72.47
CA THR A 236 -26.49 5.37 71.59
C THR A 236 -25.17 4.60 71.47
N ASP A 237 -25.24 3.35 71.03
CA ASP A 237 -24.10 2.68 70.41
C ASP A 237 -23.69 3.41 69.11
N TRP A 238 -22.42 3.22 68.72
CA TRP A 238 -21.81 3.84 67.55
C TRP A 238 -22.31 3.26 66.23
N SER A 239 -22.33 4.10 65.19
CA SER A 239 -22.48 3.65 63.81
C SER A 239 -21.35 2.75 63.34
N VAL A 240 -21.62 2.01 62.26
CA VAL A 240 -20.55 1.38 61.46
C VAL A 240 -19.63 2.49 60.94
N PRO A 241 -18.30 2.36 61.06
CA PRO A 241 -17.36 3.33 60.50
C PRO A 241 -17.47 3.39 58.97
N ALA A 242 -17.29 4.58 58.39
CA ALA A 242 -17.29 4.81 56.96
C ALA A 242 -16.18 5.81 56.59
N SER A 243 -15.68 5.75 55.36
CA SER A 243 -14.43 6.40 54.95
C SER A 243 -14.59 7.21 53.66
N ALA A 244 -13.81 8.29 53.54
CA ALA A 244 -13.68 9.09 52.32
C ALA A 244 -12.26 9.62 52.16
N THR A 245 -11.84 9.82 50.90
CA THR A 245 -10.53 10.37 50.55
C THR A 245 -10.70 11.77 49.98
N THR A 246 -10.02 12.75 50.57
CA THR A 246 -9.96 14.14 50.08
C THR A 246 -9.44 14.20 48.65
N PHE A 247 -9.85 15.24 47.89
CA PHE A 247 -9.34 15.44 46.53
C PHE A 247 -7.83 15.78 46.55
N SER A 248 -7.16 15.66 45.40
CA SER A 248 -5.80 16.16 45.23
C SER A 248 -5.77 17.69 45.16
N ARG A 249 -4.66 18.29 45.58
CA ARG A 249 -4.40 19.73 45.37
C ARG A 249 -3.73 19.92 44.00
N ALA A 250 -4.17 20.94 43.26
CA ALA A 250 -3.49 21.42 42.07
C ALA A 250 -2.44 22.48 42.46
N VAL A 251 -1.24 22.37 41.89
CA VAL A 251 -0.13 23.31 42.02
C VAL A 251 0.25 23.78 40.61
N TYR A 252 0.32 25.08 40.36
CA TYR A 252 0.55 25.61 39.01
C TYR A 252 2.00 26.05 38.79
N VAL A 253 2.49 25.89 37.56
CA VAL A 253 3.82 26.35 37.09
C VAL A 253 3.65 27.14 35.80
N ASP A 254 4.18 28.36 35.75
CA ASP A 254 4.00 29.29 34.62
C ASP A 254 5.14 30.34 34.61
N ASP A 255 6.17 30.13 33.79
CA ASP A 255 7.40 30.95 33.83
C ASP A 255 7.27 32.29 33.08
N ASP A 256 6.08 32.65 32.57
CA ASP A 256 5.79 33.97 32.01
C ASP A 256 4.50 34.63 32.54
N ALA A 257 4.10 34.24 33.76
CA ALA A 257 2.88 34.67 34.43
C ALA A 257 2.69 36.20 34.51
N LEU A 258 1.44 36.66 34.54
CA LEU A 258 1.08 38.10 34.47
C LEU A 258 1.72 38.99 35.57
N PHE A 259 2.11 38.41 36.71
CA PHE A 259 2.71 39.12 37.84
C PHE A 259 4.20 38.82 38.05
N ASP A 260 4.78 37.91 37.25
CA ASP A 260 6.19 37.56 37.32
C ASP A 260 7.08 38.79 37.01
N PRO A 261 8.06 39.13 37.88
CA PRO A 261 9.04 40.18 37.62
C PRO A 261 10.11 39.83 36.57
N GLY A 262 10.27 38.57 36.16
CA GLY A 262 11.24 38.10 35.16
C GLY A 262 10.72 37.09 34.12
N PRO A 263 9.70 37.42 33.28
CA PRO A 263 9.12 36.48 32.32
C PRO A 263 10.12 35.74 31.42
N GLY A 264 10.10 34.41 31.53
CA GLY A 264 10.97 33.44 30.87
C GLY A 264 12.32 33.21 31.56
N ASP A 265 12.50 33.63 32.82
CA ASP A 265 13.76 33.53 33.58
C ASP A 265 13.51 33.04 35.03
N PRO A 266 13.54 31.72 35.29
CA PRO A 266 13.24 31.16 36.63
C PRO A 266 14.29 31.52 37.70
N ASP A 267 15.39 32.18 37.35
CA ASP A 267 16.33 32.73 38.35
C ASP A 267 15.80 34.07 38.97
N ILE A 268 14.62 34.58 38.55
CA ILE A 268 14.01 35.85 38.99
C ILE A 268 12.53 35.67 39.43
N SER A 269 12.26 34.79 40.40
CA SER A 269 10.90 34.39 40.77
C SER A 269 9.95 35.49 41.32
N ASP A 270 8.63 35.29 41.20
CA ASP A 270 7.61 36.13 41.86
C ASP A 270 7.75 36.09 43.40
N PRO A 271 7.98 37.23 44.09
CA PRO A 271 8.02 37.30 45.55
C PRO A 271 6.74 36.84 46.29
N TYR A 272 5.65 36.56 45.57
CA TYR A 272 4.38 36.07 46.08
C TYR A 272 4.01 34.65 45.62
N GLU A 273 4.89 33.94 44.91
CA GLU A 273 4.68 32.56 44.46
C GLU A 273 4.10 31.67 45.60
N ASP A 274 2.99 31.00 45.31
CA ASP A 274 2.37 30.03 46.22
C ASP A 274 1.85 28.76 45.52
N GLY A 275 2.02 28.68 44.19
CA GLY A 275 1.55 27.60 43.35
C GLY A 275 0.05 27.66 43.04
N SER A 276 -0.61 28.79 43.32
CA SER A 276 -1.97 29.06 42.85
C SER A 276 -1.98 29.47 41.37
N MET A 277 -3.17 29.63 40.78
CA MET A 277 -3.31 30.17 39.42
C MET A 277 -3.08 31.69 39.34
N GLU A 278 -3.10 32.41 40.47
CA GLU A 278 -2.78 33.85 40.52
C GLU A 278 -1.28 34.10 40.74
N HIS A 279 -0.62 33.22 41.51
CA HIS A 279 0.81 33.24 41.81
C HIS A 279 1.42 31.83 41.64
N PRO A 280 1.56 31.34 40.40
CA PRO A 280 2.20 30.06 40.09
C PRO A 280 3.68 30.06 40.48
N PHE A 281 4.32 28.89 40.43
CA PHE A 281 5.78 28.77 40.55
C PHE A 281 6.46 28.97 39.20
N ASP A 282 7.67 29.53 39.19
CA ASP A 282 8.40 29.83 37.95
C ASP A 282 9.26 28.65 37.48
N ALA A 283 9.58 27.68 38.36
CA ALA A 283 10.21 26.41 37.98
C ALA A 283 9.42 25.16 38.39
N ILE A 284 9.49 24.12 37.55
CA ILE A 284 8.84 22.83 37.78
C ILE A 284 9.34 22.18 39.09
N GLN A 285 10.64 22.27 39.39
CA GLN A 285 11.20 21.74 40.64
C GLN A 285 10.68 22.44 41.90
N GLU A 286 10.35 23.73 41.84
CA GLU A 286 9.81 24.48 43.00
C GLU A 286 8.39 23.99 43.34
N ALA A 287 7.56 23.80 42.31
CA ALA A 287 6.26 23.16 42.47
C ALA A 287 6.36 21.72 43.01
N ILE A 288 7.33 20.92 42.54
CA ILE A 288 7.58 19.59 43.11
C ILE A 288 7.97 19.70 44.57
N ASP A 289 8.87 20.61 44.94
CA ASP A 289 9.37 20.78 46.31
C ASP A 289 8.22 21.16 47.26
N ALA A 290 7.30 22.03 46.81
CA ALA A 290 6.09 22.44 47.51
C ALA A 290 4.92 21.42 47.47
N ALA A 291 4.93 20.46 46.53
CA ALA A 291 3.88 19.45 46.38
C ALA A 291 3.90 18.40 47.51
N MET A 292 2.71 17.94 47.90
CA MET A 292 2.50 16.83 48.83
C MET A 292 2.21 15.53 48.06
N PRO A 293 2.40 14.34 48.67
CA PRO A 293 2.00 13.07 48.07
C PRO A 293 0.55 13.09 47.58
N GLY A 294 0.32 12.73 46.32
CA GLY A 294 -0.98 12.75 45.67
C GLY A 294 -1.41 14.10 45.07
N ASP A 295 -0.57 15.15 45.12
CA ASP A 295 -0.84 16.41 44.42
C ASP A 295 -0.61 16.30 42.89
N THR A 296 -1.21 17.23 42.15
CA THR A 296 -1.00 17.39 40.71
C THR A 296 -0.33 18.73 40.42
N VAL A 297 0.89 18.70 39.90
CA VAL A 297 1.57 19.86 39.30
C VAL A 297 1.05 20.05 37.88
N ILE A 298 0.43 21.19 37.61
CA ILE A 298 -0.09 21.61 36.30
C ILE A 298 0.86 22.65 35.73
N VAL A 299 1.65 22.24 34.74
CA VAL A 299 2.54 23.11 33.98
C VAL A 299 1.72 23.77 32.87
N LEU A 300 1.78 25.10 32.76
CA LEU A 300 1.03 25.84 31.75
C LEU A 300 1.69 25.73 30.35
N ASP A 301 1.16 26.45 29.38
CA ASP A 301 1.60 26.38 27.99
C ASP A 301 2.79 27.33 27.78
N GLY A 302 4.02 26.80 27.88
CA GLY A 302 5.26 27.58 27.83
C GLY A 302 6.46 26.81 27.28
N THR A 303 7.60 27.47 27.21
CA THR A 303 8.92 26.87 26.89
C THR A 303 9.86 27.06 28.07
N TYR A 304 9.79 26.11 29.00
CA TYR A 304 10.50 26.10 30.26
C TYR A 304 11.98 25.82 30.04
N THR A 305 12.82 26.75 30.47
CA THR A 305 14.29 26.66 30.40
C THR A 305 14.91 27.08 31.73
N GLY A 306 16.24 27.00 31.87
CA GLY A 306 16.94 27.46 33.07
C GLY A 306 16.83 26.53 34.29
N THR A 307 17.29 27.03 35.44
CA THR A 307 17.39 26.27 36.70
C THR A 307 16.03 25.71 37.12
N GLY A 308 15.98 24.46 37.58
CA GLY A 308 14.74 23.84 38.08
C GLY A 308 13.76 23.35 37.00
N ASN A 309 14.00 23.68 35.73
CA ASN A 309 13.26 23.21 34.57
C ASN A 309 14.02 22.11 33.77
N HIS A 310 15.16 21.66 34.27
CA HIS A 310 15.92 20.49 33.80
C HIS A 310 16.44 19.66 34.99
N ASP A 311 16.88 18.43 34.73
CA ASP A 311 17.29 17.44 35.75
C ASP A 311 16.22 17.14 36.82
N ILE A 312 14.95 17.42 36.51
CA ILE A 312 13.80 17.48 37.41
C ILE A 312 13.64 16.17 38.18
N SER A 313 13.61 16.22 39.51
CA SER A 313 13.48 15.03 40.35
C SER A 313 12.24 15.07 41.23
N PHE A 314 11.51 13.97 41.23
CA PHE A 314 10.30 13.75 42.03
C PHE A 314 10.60 13.57 43.53
N LEU A 315 11.87 13.38 43.91
CA LEU A 315 12.30 13.19 45.30
C LEU A 315 11.59 12.02 46.03
N GLY A 316 11.18 10.99 45.30
CA GLY A 316 10.39 9.87 45.83
C GLY A 316 8.90 10.18 46.09
N LYS A 317 8.39 11.35 45.66
CA LYS A 317 6.98 11.74 45.86
C LYS A 317 6.06 11.10 44.82
N PRO A 318 4.95 10.43 45.22
CA PRO A 318 3.92 9.97 44.29
C PRO A 318 3.02 11.14 43.91
N ILE A 319 3.43 11.92 42.91
CA ILE A 319 2.71 13.09 42.39
C ILE A 319 2.55 12.98 40.87
N THR A 320 1.60 13.72 40.30
CA THR A 320 1.47 13.84 38.84
C THR A 320 1.97 15.21 38.38
N ILE A 321 2.95 15.24 37.49
CA ILE A 321 3.29 16.43 36.70
C ILE A 321 2.59 16.29 35.35
N ARG A 322 1.76 17.26 34.98
CA ARG A 322 1.08 17.27 33.68
C ARG A 322 1.11 18.65 33.04
N SER A 323 1.15 18.71 31.72
CA SER A 323 0.85 19.97 31.00
C SER A 323 -0.62 20.35 31.08
N GLN A 324 -0.94 21.62 30.84
CA GLN A 324 -2.31 22.09 30.69
C GLN A 324 -2.92 21.54 29.39
N ASN A 325 -2.32 21.87 28.23
CA ASN A 325 -2.86 21.57 26.90
C ASN A 325 -1.96 20.66 26.04
N GLY A 326 -1.27 19.70 26.66
CA GLY A 326 -0.54 18.63 25.95
C GLY A 326 0.88 18.99 25.52
N PRO A 327 1.63 18.00 24.96
CA PRO A 327 3.08 18.11 24.76
C PRO A 327 3.44 19.13 23.70
N ASP A 328 2.52 19.49 22.80
CA ASP A 328 2.83 20.49 21.79
C ASP A 328 2.96 21.91 22.34
N ASN A 329 2.29 22.21 23.44
CA ASN A 329 2.26 23.53 24.08
C ASN A 329 3.12 23.64 25.35
N CYS A 330 3.48 22.53 25.99
CA CYS A 330 4.38 22.51 27.16
C CYS A 330 5.73 21.88 26.80
N ILE A 331 6.75 22.73 26.64
CA ILE A 331 8.09 22.36 26.16
C ILE A 331 9.12 22.54 27.26
N ILE A 332 9.88 21.49 27.56
CA ILE A 332 11.09 21.50 28.38
C ILE A 332 12.28 21.51 27.42
N ASP A 333 13.01 22.64 27.37
CA ASP A 333 14.13 22.84 26.45
C ASP A 333 15.45 22.99 27.23
N ALA A 334 16.34 22.00 27.07
CA ALA A 334 17.65 21.98 27.72
C ALA A 334 18.70 22.87 27.03
N GLN A 335 18.35 23.59 25.97
CA GLN A 335 19.17 24.60 25.27
C GLN A 335 20.55 24.12 24.79
N GLY A 336 20.70 22.83 24.51
CA GLY A 336 21.98 22.20 24.16
C GLY A 336 22.90 21.95 25.35
N GLY A 337 22.36 21.94 26.57
CA GLY A 337 23.06 21.70 27.82
C GLY A 337 23.34 20.21 28.11
N ASN A 338 24.34 19.97 28.96
CA ASN A 338 24.70 18.64 29.48
C ASN A 338 23.90 18.36 30.77
N VAL A 339 22.58 18.30 30.63
CA VAL A 339 21.55 18.20 31.69
C VAL A 339 20.43 17.27 31.22
N GLY A 340 19.79 16.53 32.11
CA GLY A 340 18.66 15.64 31.79
C GLY A 340 17.32 16.37 31.76
N GLY A 341 16.25 15.65 31.40
CA GLY A 341 14.87 16.12 31.57
C GLY A 341 14.33 15.75 32.96
N PHE A 342 14.07 14.46 33.19
CA PHE A 342 13.56 13.92 34.46
C PHE A 342 14.46 12.83 35.05
N ASN A 343 14.63 12.83 36.38
CA ASN A 343 15.48 11.94 37.16
C ASN A 343 14.70 11.23 38.29
N PHE A 344 14.37 9.95 38.08
CA PHE A 344 13.74 9.05 39.05
C PHE A 344 14.78 8.14 39.69
N THR A 345 15.28 8.53 40.85
CA THR A 345 16.44 7.89 41.53
C THR A 345 16.25 7.69 43.03
N HIS A 346 15.03 7.93 43.54
CA HIS A 346 14.69 7.86 44.97
C HIS A 346 13.67 6.75 45.29
N GLY A 347 13.40 5.84 44.35
CA GLY A 347 12.45 4.74 44.51
C GLY A 347 11.02 5.12 44.16
N GLU A 348 10.86 6.03 43.20
CA GLU A 348 9.57 6.45 42.66
C GLU A 348 8.76 5.26 42.12
N GLY A 349 7.45 5.24 42.39
CA GLY A 349 6.52 4.20 41.93
C GLY A 349 5.61 4.67 40.79
N ALA A 350 4.65 3.84 40.38
CA ALA A 350 3.77 4.13 39.25
C ALA A 350 2.94 5.42 39.42
N ASP A 351 2.67 5.82 40.66
CA ASP A 351 1.98 7.07 41.03
C ASP A 351 2.87 8.33 40.89
N SER A 352 4.15 8.17 40.53
CA SER A 352 5.03 9.27 40.09
C SER A 352 4.90 9.40 38.57
N VAL A 353 4.08 10.35 38.14
CA VAL A 353 3.59 10.44 36.75
C VAL A 353 4.12 11.70 36.05
N VAL A 354 4.62 11.55 34.82
CA VAL A 354 4.85 12.65 33.87
C VAL A 354 3.88 12.49 32.71
N ASP A 355 3.06 13.51 32.45
CA ASP A 355 1.94 13.47 31.50
C ASP A 355 1.99 14.67 30.52
N GLY A 356 2.09 14.37 29.23
CA GLY A 356 1.82 15.36 28.19
C GLY A 356 2.88 16.45 28.04
N VAL A 357 4.17 16.19 28.25
CA VAL A 357 5.25 17.18 28.06
C VAL A 357 6.15 16.85 26.88
N LYS A 358 6.82 17.85 26.29
CA LYS A 358 7.81 17.68 25.23
C LYS A 358 9.21 17.99 25.75
N ILE A 359 10.19 17.12 25.49
CA ILE A 359 11.58 17.27 25.97
C ILE A 359 12.53 17.31 24.76
N ILE A 360 13.30 18.40 24.64
CA ILE A 360 14.18 18.68 23.49
C ILE A 360 15.58 19.22 23.86
N ASN A 361 16.48 19.18 22.88
CA ASN A 361 17.79 19.83 22.88
C ASN A 361 18.74 19.43 24.03
N ILE A 362 18.60 18.25 24.63
CA ILE A 362 19.58 17.73 25.58
C ILE A 362 20.84 17.28 24.84
N HIS A 363 22.01 17.76 25.26
CA HIS A 363 23.32 17.37 24.70
C HIS A 363 24.25 16.80 25.79
N PHE A 364 24.16 15.50 26.03
CA PHE A 364 25.09 14.80 26.92
C PHE A 364 26.41 14.44 26.22
N SER A 365 27.50 14.68 26.93
CA SER A 365 28.87 14.35 26.51
C SER A 365 29.48 13.14 27.24
N VAL A 366 28.65 12.42 28.01
CA VAL A 366 29.02 11.23 28.82
C VAL A 366 28.08 10.05 28.54
N PRO A 367 28.53 8.79 28.67
CA PRO A 367 27.73 7.61 28.27
C PRO A 367 26.38 7.47 28.96
N SER A 368 26.25 7.85 30.24
CA SER A 368 25.01 7.65 31.02
C SER A 368 23.95 8.76 30.85
N GLY A 369 24.06 9.59 29.82
CA GLY A 369 23.14 10.71 29.58
C GLY A 369 21.80 10.28 29.00
N ALA A 370 20.69 10.80 29.55
CA ALA A 370 19.32 10.44 29.16
C ALA A 370 18.35 11.64 29.27
N ALA A 371 17.26 11.61 28.50
CA ALA A 371 16.19 12.61 28.65
C ALA A 371 15.27 12.29 29.84
N ILE A 372 14.96 11.01 30.04
CA ILE A 372 14.35 10.49 31.26
C ILE A 372 15.23 9.37 31.81
N HIS A 373 15.65 9.48 33.06
CA HIS A 373 16.46 8.49 33.76
C HIS A 373 15.66 7.85 34.89
N SER A 374 15.63 6.52 34.93
CA SER A 374 15.09 5.72 36.02
C SER A 374 16.16 4.80 36.58
N ASP A 375 16.37 4.82 37.90
CA ASP A 375 17.27 3.93 38.65
C ASP A 375 16.56 3.38 39.89
N GLY A 376 16.43 2.05 39.99
CA GLY A 376 15.67 1.38 41.06
C GLY A 376 14.21 1.82 41.21
N SER A 377 13.62 2.41 40.16
CA SER A 377 12.36 3.15 40.19
C SER A 377 11.41 2.68 39.08
N SER A 378 10.11 2.91 39.24
CA SER A 378 9.05 2.41 38.35
C SER A 378 7.99 3.50 38.02
N PRO A 379 8.40 4.66 37.46
CA PRO A 379 7.51 5.80 37.18
C PRO A 379 6.57 5.55 35.99
N THR A 380 5.53 6.39 35.86
CA THR A 380 4.66 6.42 34.67
C THR A 380 4.99 7.62 33.79
N ILE A 381 5.27 7.38 32.51
CA ILE A 381 5.57 8.39 31.49
C ILE A 381 4.49 8.28 30.42
N LYS A 382 3.64 9.29 30.24
CA LYS A 382 2.51 9.20 29.29
C LYS A 382 2.28 10.45 28.46
N ASN A 383 1.73 10.27 27.25
CA ASN A 383 1.42 11.35 26.29
C ASN A 383 2.63 12.27 25.95
N CYS A 384 3.87 11.84 26.17
CA CYS A 384 5.06 12.69 26.04
C CYS A 384 5.68 12.65 24.65
N ILE A 385 6.36 13.73 24.25
CA ILE A 385 7.18 13.80 23.02
C ILE A 385 8.64 13.99 23.39
N ILE A 386 9.49 12.99 23.16
CA ILE A 386 10.93 13.07 23.46
C ILE A 386 11.70 13.08 22.15
N ARG A 387 12.29 14.22 21.77
CA ARG A 387 12.87 14.37 20.43
C ARG A 387 14.10 15.24 20.32
N ASP A 388 14.87 15.00 19.27
CA ASP A 388 15.98 15.85 18.83
C ASP A 388 17.05 16.03 19.93
N ASN A 389 17.30 14.98 20.72
CA ASN A 389 18.29 14.96 21.79
C ASN A 389 19.57 14.20 21.39
N ILE A 390 20.74 14.76 21.72
CA ILE A 390 22.04 14.14 21.57
C ILE A 390 22.44 13.53 22.92
N LEU A 391 22.21 12.23 23.05
CA LEU A 391 22.34 11.51 24.31
C LEU A 391 23.57 10.62 24.31
N GLY A 392 23.99 10.17 25.49
CA GLY A 392 24.96 9.09 25.61
C GLY A 392 24.32 7.74 25.27
N GLU A 393 25.04 6.65 25.55
CA GLU A 393 24.53 5.27 25.53
C GLU A 393 23.24 5.07 26.37
N GLY A 394 22.89 6.00 27.26
CA GLY A 394 21.65 5.95 28.05
C GLY A 394 20.35 6.06 27.24
N GLY A 395 20.35 6.73 26.08
CA GLY A 395 19.16 6.89 25.25
C GLY A 395 18.05 7.77 25.87
N ALA A 396 16.94 7.96 25.13
CA ALA A 396 15.90 8.92 25.49
C ALA A 396 15.19 8.55 26.80
N VAL A 397 14.91 7.27 27.01
CA VAL A 397 14.54 6.70 28.32
C VAL A 397 15.61 5.71 28.76
N TYR A 398 16.40 6.05 29.79
CA TYR A 398 17.41 5.17 30.38
C TYR A 398 16.85 4.47 31.62
N CYS A 399 16.72 3.15 31.55
CA CYS A 399 16.37 2.31 32.70
C CYS A 399 17.66 1.66 33.22
N SER A 400 18.19 2.15 34.32
CA SER A 400 19.22 1.45 35.12
C SER A 400 18.61 0.22 35.81
N SER A 401 19.44 -0.57 36.49
CA SER A 401 19.06 -1.88 37.06
C SER A 401 17.87 -1.78 38.03
N TYR A 402 17.03 -2.81 38.04
CA TYR A 402 15.79 -2.89 38.84
C TYR A 402 14.76 -1.78 38.56
N SER A 403 14.79 -1.16 37.37
CA SER A 403 13.80 -0.14 36.98
C SER A 403 12.67 -0.73 36.17
N ASN A 404 11.42 -0.32 36.44
CA ASN A 404 10.24 -0.82 35.72
C ASN A 404 9.27 0.30 35.32
N PRO A 405 9.68 1.27 34.47
CA PRO A 405 8.82 2.36 34.05
C PRO A 405 7.68 1.88 33.15
N THR A 406 6.53 2.55 33.24
CA THR A 406 5.41 2.37 32.31
C THR A 406 5.37 3.54 31.33
N ILE A 407 5.34 3.25 30.03
CA ILE A 407 5.34 4.24 28.95
C ILE A 407 4.03 4.12 28.17
N ILE A 408 3.26 5.22 28.05
CA ILE A 408 1.89 5.21 27.50
C ILE A 408 1.72 6.30 26.45
N ASP A 409 1.28 5.96 25.23
CA ASP A 409 0.94 6.95 24.18
C ASP A 409 2.03 8.01 23.87
N CYS A 410 3.30 7.66 24.08
CA CYS A 410 4.45 8.54 23.87
C CYS A 410 5.01 8.46 22.44
N THR A 411 5.64 9.55 21.97
CA THR A 411 6.39 9.59 20.70
C THR A 411 7.85 9.93 20.96
N ILE A 412 8.76 9.00 20.64
CA ILE A 412 10.21 9.12 20.82
C ILE A 412 10.87 9.15 19.44
N ARG A 413 11.42 10.31 19.03
CA ARG A 413 11.90 10.51 17.64
C ARG A 413 13.21 11.29 17.51
N HIS A 414 14.06 10.90 16.56
CA HIS A 414 15.36 11.54 16.26
C HIS A 414 16.28 11.78 17.50
N ASN A 415 16.58 10.74 18.30
CA ASN A 415 17.58 10.87 19.37
C ASN A 415 18.85 10.09 18.99
N ASN A 416 20.04 10.64 19.23
CA ASN A 416 21.28 10.21 18.55
C ASN A 416 21.79 8.79 18.92
N ALA A 417 21.39 8.24 20.07
CA ALA A 417 21.88 6.96 20.57
C ALA A 417 20.79 5.87 20.53
N HIS A 418 19.86 5.92 21.48
CA HIS A 418 18.74 4.99 21.61
C HIS A 418 17.47 5.77 21.99
N GLY A 419 16.30 5.27 21.60
CA GLY A 419 15.03 5.77 22.14
C GLY A 419 14.75 5.25 23.54
N ILE A 420 15.13 4.00 23.80
CA ILE A 420 15.07 3.39 25.13
C ILE A 420 16.27 2.46 25.33
N TRP A 421 16.80 2.47 26.55
CA TRP A 421 17.78 1.49 26.99
C TRP A 421 17.32 0.81 28.28
N ILE A 422 17.29 -0.51 28.30
CA ILE A 422 16.76 -1.31 29.43
C ILE A 422 17.89 -2.10 30.11
N GLY A 423 18.18 -1.78 31.38
CA GLY A 423 19.22 -2.43 32.18
C GLY A 423 18.91 -3.88 32.58
N PHE A 424 19.85 -4.52 33.27
CA PHE A 424 19.63 -5.86 33.84
C PHE A 424 18.51 -5.86 34.88
N ASP A 425 17.80 -6.99 35.00
CA ASP A 425 16.69 -7.19 35.95
C ASP A 425 15.62 -6.06 35.92
N SER A 426 15.40 -5.46 34.74
CA SER A 426 14.55 -4.29 34.51
C SER A 426 13.55 -4.56 33.38
N THR A 427 12.31 -4.08 33.52
CA THR A 427 11.22 -4.29 32.55
C THR A 427 10.48 -2.99 32.26
N ALA A 428 10.60 -2.44 31.05
CA ALA A 428 9.77 -1.31 30.64
C ALA A 428 8.42 -1.83 30.11
N LEU A 429 7.30 -1.26 30.54
CA LEU A 429 5.95 -1.64 30.11
C LEU A 429 5.41 -0.63 29.10
N ILE A 430 5.00 -1.07 27.91
CA ILE A 430 4.29 -0.26 26.91
C ILE A 430 2.78 -0.38 27.12
N LEU A 431 2.05 0.73 27.12
CA LEU A 431 0.59 0.78 27.05
C LEU A 431 0.13 1.78 25.97
N GLY A 432 -1.10 1.65 25.48
CA GLY A 432 -1.60 2.50 24.39
C GLY A 432 -0.77 2.31 23.11
N THR A 433 -0.51 3.39 22.37
CA THR A 433 0.35 3.37 21.17
C THR A 433 1.63 4.18 21.37
N VAL A 434 2.74 3.52 21.64
CA VAL A 434 4.06 4.16 21.77
C VAL A 434 4.81 4.09 20.44
N ARG A 435 5.32 5.23 19.97
CA ARG A 435 6.00 5.37 18.68
C ARG A 435 7.50 5.61 18.86
N PHE A 436 8.32 4.81 18.18
CA PHE A 436 9.76 5.05 18.01
C PHE A 436 10.06 5.36 16.55
N ILE A 437 10.70 6.51 16.28
CA ILE A 437 10.99 6.98 14.92
C ILE A 437 12.48 7.32 14.80
N SER A 438 13.20 6.56 13.99
CA SER A 438 14.67 6.62 13.84
C SER A 438 15.36 6.61 15.21
N ASN A 439 15.00 5.63 16.06
CA ASN A 439 15.47 5.46 17.43
C ASN A 439 15.62 3.96 17.73
N ASN A 440 16.80 3.56 18.21
CA ASN A 440 17.05 2.16 18.55
C ASN A 440 16.48 1.79 19.93
N LEU A 441 16.03 0.55 20.10
CA LEU A 441 15.56 -0.03 21.35
C LEU A 441 16.64 -1.01 21.84
N ALA A 442 17.29 -0.72 22.95
CA ALA A 442 18.53 -1.40 23.33
C ALA A 442 18.58 -1.82 24.82
N GLY A 443 19.61 -2.58 25.17
CA GLY A 443 19.91 -3.02 26.53
C GLY A 443 19.72 -4.52 26.76
N TYR A 444 19.76 -4.92 28.03
CA TYR A 444 19.78 -6.32 28.49
C TYR A 444 18.49 -6.76 29.18
N GLY A 445 17.58 -5.83 29.46
CA GLY A 445 16.26 -6.11 30.03
C GLY A 445 15.19 -6.38 28.99
N THR A 446 13.92 -6.28 29.40
CA THR A 446 12.77 -6.65 28.58
C THR A 446 11.82 -5.48 28.38
N LEU A 447 11.32 -5.31 27.15
CA LEU A 447 10.21 -4.43 26.81
C LEU A 447 8.92 -5.27 26.76
N GLN A 448 7.96 -4.97 27.63
CA GLN A 448 6.71 -5.73 27.75
C GLN A 448 5.55 -5.02 27.03
N ILE A 449 4.82 -5.76 26.19
CA ILE A 449 3.68 -5.26 25.39
C ILE A 449 2.44 -6.13 25.67
N PRO A 450 1.46 -5.69 26.47
CA PRO A 450 0.20 -6.40 26.71
C PRO A 450 -0.79 -6.26 25.53
N ALA A 451 -1.86 -7.05 25.53
CA ALA A 451 -2.74 -7.29 24.38
C ALA A 451 -3.26 -6.03 23.66
N ASP A 452 -3.70 -5.03 24.44
CA ASP A 452 -4.30 -3.79 23.91
C ASP A 452 -3.26 -2.70 23.58
N ALA A 453 -1.96 -3.01 23.66
CA ALA A 453 -0.87 -2.07 23.41
C ALA A 453 -0.19 -2.29 22.06
N THR A 454 0.24 -1.20 21.43
CA THR A 454 0.96 -1.18 20.16
C THR A 454 2.30 -0.46 20.31
N LEU A 455 3.37 -1.13 19.90
CA LEU A 455 4.69 -0.56 19.68
C LEU A 455 4.86 -0.26 18.18
N GLU A 456 4.76 1.01 17.79
CA GLU A 456 4.92 1.44 16.40
C GLU A 456 6.39 1.85 16.15
N VAL A 457 7.04 1.25 15.15
CA VAL A 457 8.47 1.45 14.88
C VAL A 457 8.72 1.91 13.45
N HIS A 458 9.55 2.94 13.30
CA HIS A 458 9.94 3.50 12.00
C HIS A 458 11.47 3.55 11.94
N ASN A 459 12.10 2.67 11.17
CA ASN A 459 13.55 2.63 10.97
C ASN A 459 14.32 2.47 12.29
N CYS A 460 14.02 1.39 13.01
CA CYS A 460 14.52 1.12 14.37
C CYS A 460 15.31 -0.19 14.41
N GLU A 461 16.46 -0.19 15.09
CA GLU A 461 17.14 -1.42 15.50
C GLU A 461 16.73 -1.83 16.92
N VAL A 462 16.50 -3.13 17.14
CA VAL A 462 16.19 -3.76 18.42
C VAL A 462 17.33 -4.69 18.83
N THR A 463 17.93 -4.41 19.99
CA THR A 463 18.94 -5.26 20.64
C THR A 463 18.54 -5.71 22.05
N CYS A 464 17.45 -5.19 22.63
CA CYS A 464 16.84 -5.68 23.86
C CYS A 464 15.81 -6.80 23.62
N ASN A 465 15.37 -7.46 24.68
CA ASN A 465 14.26 -8.43 24.59
C ASN A 465 12.91 -7.71 24.47
N ILE A 466 11.97 -8.30 23.74
CA ILE A 466 10.58 -7.87 23.66
C ILE A 466 9.68 -9.05 24.02
N ALA A 467 8.68 -8.84 24.86
CA ALA A 467 7.80 -9.91 25.33
C ALA A 467 6.34 -9.45 25.50
N GLY A 468 5.41 -10.41 25.52
CA GLY A 468 3.98 -10.17 25.79
C GLY A 468 3.06 -10.66 24.67
N VAL A 469 1.90 -10.02 24.53
CA VAL A 469 0.82 -10.45 23.63
C VAL A 469 0.17 -9.30 22.84
N GLY A 470 0.74 -8.09 22.89
CA GLY A 470 0.30 -6.94 22.09
C GLY A 470 0.85 -6.95 20.67
N THR A 471 0.86 -5.77 20.05
CA THR A 471 1.26 -5.59 18.65
C THR A 471 2.56 -4.82 18.51
N VAL A 472 3.46 -5.27 17.64
CA VAL A 472 4.54 -4.47 17.04
C VAL A 472 4.09 -4.11 15.63
N TYR A 473 4.03 -2.82 15.32
CA TYR A 473 3.60 -2.32 14.02
C TYR A 473 4.75 -1.61 13.28
N VAL A 474 5.06 -2.07 12.07
CA VAL A 474 6.03 -1.46 11.16
C VAL A 474 5.27 -0.91 9.96
N PRO A 475 5.14 0.42 9.80
CA PRO A 475 4.40 0.99 8.67
C PRO A 475 5.09 0.77 7.32
N TYR A 476 4.33 1.01 6.25
CA TYR A 476 4.84 0.96 4.88
C TYR A 476 6.07 1.87 4.68
N GLY A 477 7.05 1.38 3.91
CA GLY A 477 8.30 2.09 3.63
C GLY A 477 9.22 2.29 4.85
N LYS A 478 8.99 1.56 5.95
CA LYS A 478 9.84 1.56 7.16
C LYS A 478 10.50 0.21 7.40
N GLU A 479 11.59 0.21 8.17
CA GLU A 479 12.29 -1.00 8.57
C GLU A 479 12.26 -1.22 10.10
N LEU A 480 12.13 -2.49 10.51
CA LEU A 480 12.45 -2.99 11.84
C LEU A 480 13.59 -4.00 11.72
N VAL A 481 14.73 -3.74 12.38
CA VAL A 481 15.87 -4.66 12.45
C VAL A 481 15.98 -5.25 13.84
N VAL A 482 15.83 -6.57 14.00
CA VAL A 482 16.07 -7.31 15.24
C VAL A 482 17.42 -8.01 15.13
N LYS A 483 18.38 -7.71 16.03
CA LYS A 483 19.78 -8.13 15.84
C LYS A 483 20.52 -8.49 17.14
N GLU A 484 21.81 -8.80 17.00
CA GLU A 484 22.73 -9.25 18.05
C GLU A 484 22.25 -10.50 18.80
N ASN A 485 21.61 -10.34 19.95
CA ASN A 485 21.07 -11.42 20.80
C ASN A 485 19.68 -11.07 21.35
N ALA A 486 18.96 -10.16 20.69
CA ALA A 486 17.59 -9.79 21.08
C ALA A 486 16.66 -11.00 20.98
N VAL A 487 15.83 -11.22 22.00
CA VAL A 487 14.78 -12.24 22.00
C VAL A 487 13.40 -11.56 21.97
N VAL A 488 12.67 -11.76 20.88
CA VAL A 488 11.26 -11.37 20.75
C VAL A 488 10.39 -12.61 20.97
N ASP A 489 9.97 -12.84 22.21
CA ASP A 489 9.15 -14.00 22.59
C ASP A 489 7.73 -13.56 22.98
N PHE A 490 6.75 -13.90 22.15
CA PHE A 490 5.34 -13.60 22.38
C PHE A 490 4.53 -14.77 22.96
N PHE A 491 5.19 -15.61 23.76
CA PHE A 491 4.55 -16.67 24.54
C PHE A 491 3.46 -16.16 25.48
N SER A 492 2.27 -16.75 25.38
CA SER A 492 1.19 -16.61 26.37
C SER A 492 1.00 -17.90 27.17
N VAL A 493 0.64 -17.74 28.44
CA VAL A 493 0.11 -18.84 29.27
C VAL A 493 -1.31 -19.25 28.87
N GLU A 494 -2.02 -18.41 28.10
CA GLU A 494 -3.35 -18.71 27.58
C GLU A 494 -3.27 -19.41 26.22
N PRO A 495 -3.92 -20.59 26.03
CA PRO A 495 -3.84 -21.32 24.78
C PRO A 495 -4.26 -20.50 23.56
N ASN A 496 -3.43 -20.53 22.51
CA ASN A 496 -3.63 -19.87 21.23
C ASN A 496 -3.58 -18.32 21.25
N THR A 497 -3.21 -17.69 22.36
CA THR A 497 -2.95 -16.25 22.40
C THR A 497 -1.47 -16.01 22.07
N LYS A 498 -1.20 -15.19 21.04
CA LYS A 498 0.15 -14.80 20.60
C LYS A 498 0.16 -13.30 20.30
N GLY A 499 1.22 -12.62 20.70
CA GLY A 499 1.50 -11.25 20.24
C GLY A 499 1.75 -11.20 18.73
N THR A 500 1.55 -10.04 18.14
CA THR A 500 1.54 -9.87 16.67
C THR A 500 2.63 -8.90 16.21
N ILE A 501 3.40 -9.29 15.20
CA ILE A 501 4.26 -8.39 14.42
C ILE A 501 3.52 -8.11 13.10
N GLN A 502 2.84 -6.97 13.01
CA GLN A 502 2.26 -6.48 11.76
C GLN A 502 3.30 -5.61 11.06
N CYS A 503 3.84 -6.07 9.93
CA CYS A 503 4.93 -5.39 9.25
C CYS A 503 4.54 -5.12 7.80
N ASP A 504 4.08 -3.90 7.53
CA ASP A 504 3.73 -3.43 6.18
C ASP A 504 4.98 -2.92 5.43
N GLY A 505 6.11 -2.78 6.14
CA GLY A 505 7.44 -2.50 5.61
C GLY A 505 8.35 -3.75 5.58
N LEU A 506 9.61 -3.58 6.00
CA LEU A 506 10.62 -4.65 6.08
C LEU A 506 10.89 -5.07 7.53
N LEU A 507 10.81 -6.37 7.80
CA LEU A 507 11.28 -7.03 9.02
C LEU A 507 12.63 -7.74 8.77
N ARG A 508 13.73 -7.22 9.29
CA ARG A 508 15.05 -7.87 9.21
C ARG A 508 15.39 -8.53 10.54
N VAL A 509 15.80 -9.80 10.53
CA VAL A 509 16.28 -10.52 11.71
C VAL A 509 17.66 -11.08 11.41
N GLN A 510 18.67 -10.73 12.21
CA GLN A 510 20.07 -11.03 11.90
C GLN A 510 20.89 -11.40 13.16
N ASP A 511 22.18 -11.70 12.96
CA ASP A 511 23.14 -12.13 13.99
C ASP A 511 22.71 -13.42 14.72
N ASN A 512 22.35 -13.36 16.01
CA ASN A 512 21.81 -14.48 16.78
C ASN A 512 20.47 -14.11 17.44
N ALA A 513 19.75 -13.13 16.85
CA ALA A 513 18.44 -12.72 17.35
C ALA A 513 17.41 -13.86 17.22
N GLU A 514 16.46 -13.90 18.14
CA GLU A 514 15.36 -14.87 18.16
C GLU A 514 14.01 -14.14 18.00
N ILE A 515 13.15 -14.66 17.13
CA ILE A 515 11.71 -14.37 17.15
C ILE A 515 10.96 -15.68 17.36
N SER A 516 10.23 -15.77 18.47
CA SER A 516 9.47 -16.96 18.81
C SER A 516 8.06 -16.69 19.34
N ASN A 517 7.20 -17.69 19.14
CA ASN A 517 5.80 -17.72 19.59
C ASN A 517 4.91 -16.55 19.09
N ALA A 518 5.30 -15.81 18.06
CA ALA A 518 4.55 -14.68 17.52
C ALA A 518 3.54 -15.08 16.42
N ASN A 519 2.55 -14.23 16.18
CA ASN A 519 1.93 -14.09 14.87
C ASN A 519 2.73 -13.05 14.07
N ILE A 520 3.20 -13.36 12.86
CA ILE A 520 4.00 -12.44 12.04
C ILE A 520 3.25 -12.25 10.73
N ASN A 521 2.94 -11.00 10.39
CA ASN A 521 2.27 -10.64 9.15
C ASN A 521 3.17 -9.68 8.36
N PRO A 522 4.21 -10.18 7.66
CA PRO A 522 5.15 -9.33 6.94
C PRO A 522 4.69 -9.12 5.50
N ALA A 523 4.87 -7.90 5.00
CA ALA A 523 4.93 -7.62 3.57
C ALA A 523 6.27 -8.10 2.99
N PHE A 524 7.36 -7.89 3.74
CA PHE A 524 8.66 -8.47 3.45
C PHE A 524 9.45 -8.73 4.74
N ALA A 525 10.12 -9.89 4.84
CA ALA A 525 11.07 -10.17 5.91
C ALA A 525 12.35 -10.83 5.39
N SER A 526 13.48 -10.58 6.04
CA SER A 526 14.76 -11.26 5.77
C SER A 526 15.33 -11.84 7.07
N PHE A 527 15.73 -13.11 7.03
CA PHE A 527 16.33 -13.86 8.14
C PHE A 527 17.77 -14.22 7.77
N GLU A 528 18.74 -13.68 8.52
CA GLU A 528 20.15 -13.60 8.15
C GLU A 528 21.05 -14.03 9.33
N GLY A 529 22.33 -14.34 9.08
CA GLY A 529 23.23 -14.85 10.12
C GLY A 529 22.74 -16.15 10.76
N ASN A 530 22.81 -16.28 12.10
CA ASN A 530 22.29 -17.39 12.89
C ASN A 530 20.90 -17.10 13.50
N ALA A 531 20.10 -16.20 12.93
CA ALA A 531 18.80 -15.83 13.48
C ALA A 531 17.90 -17.05 13.71
N VAL A 532 17.17 -17.08 14.83
CA VAL A 532 16.29 -18.19 15.23
C VAL A 532 14.83 -17.77 15.10
N ILE A 533 14.12 -18.38 14.16
CA ILE A 533 12.69 -18.15 13.91
C ILE A 533 11.95 -19.41 14.31
N SER A 534 11.24 -19.42 15.45
CA SER A 534 10.63 -20.66 15.96
C SER A 534 9.25 -20.55 16.57
N GLY A 535 8.40 -21.55 16.31
CA GLY A 535 7.06 -21.62 16.91
C GLY A 535 6.09 -20.51 16.47
N ASN A 536 6.39 -19.74 15.43
CA ASN A 536 5.57 -18.61 14.97
C ASN A 536 4.39 -19.06 14.08
N VAL A 537 3.38 -18.20 13.92
CA VAL A 537 2.41 -18.28 12.81
C VAL A 537 2.70 -17.12 11.87
N ILE A 538 3.20 -17.42 10.67
CA ILE A 538 3.65 -16.42 9.71
C ILE A 538 2.63 -16.38 8.57
N THR A 539 1.88 -15.28 8.44
CA THR A 539 0.78 -15.14 7.47
C THR A 539 1.09 -14.06 6.46
N THR A 540 1.11 -14.42 5.18
CA THR A 540 1.46 -13.50 4.09
C THR A 540 0.25 -13.16 3.21
N ARG A 541 0.36 -12.13 2.35
CA ARG A 541 -0.75 -11.54 1.59
C ARG A 541 -0.40 -11.42 0.10
N ALA A 542 -1.34 -11.80 -0.76
CA ALA A 542 -1.21 -11.83 -2.22
C ALA A 542 -0.87 -10.48 -2.90
N GLU A 543 -0.98 -9.36 -2.18
CA GLU A 543 -0.82 -8.01 -2.72
C GLU A 543 0.65 -7.52 -2.74
N THR A 544 1.61 -8.36 -2.32
CA THR A 544 3.04 -8.00 -2.20
C THR A 544 3.88 -8.62 -3.31
N PRO A 545 4.51 -7.85 -4.22
CA PRO A 545 5.12 -8.38 -5.45
C PRO A 545 6.42 -9.20 -5.27
N TYR A 546 6.96 -9.29 -4.05
CA TYR A 546 8.22 -9.95 -3.73
C TYR A 546 8.01 -11.31 -3.04
N GLY A 547 9.06 -12.15 -3.04
CA GLY A 547 9.15 -13.26 -2.09
C GLY A 547 9.10 -12.72 -0.65
N GLN A 548 7.97 -12.90 0.03
CA GLN A 548 7.63 -12.23 1.29
C GLN A 548 8.58 -12.54 2.45
N LEU A 549 9.32 -13.64 2.38
CA LEU A 549 10.19 -14.13 3.44
C LEU A 549 11.48 -14.64 2.80
N VAL A 550 12.64 -14.09 3.17
CA VAL A 550 13.94 -14.52 2.65
C VAL A 550 14.77 -15.15 3.76
N ALA A 551 15.45 -16.26 3.49
CA ALA A 551 16.41 -16.85 4.42
C ALA A 551 17.82 -16.94 3.80
N ARG A 552 18.82 -16.47 4.54
CA ARG A 552 20.23 -16.39 4.14
C ARG A 552 21.15 -17.03 5.21
N ASP A 553 22.41 -17.23 4.85
CA ASP A 553 23.51 -17.68 5.72
C ASP A 553 23.23 -18.95 6.54
N SER A 554 23.05 -18.85 7.86
CA SER A 554 22.97 -19.96 8.80
C SER A 554 21.70 -19.92 9.68
N ALA A 555 20.65 -19.24 9.20
CA ALA A 555 19.42 -19.02 9.95
C ALA A 555 18.68 -20.34 10.30
N ILE A 556 18.01 -20.36 11.44
CA ILE A 556 17.37 -21.54 12.03
C ILE A 556 15.86 -21.30 12.04
N ILE A 557 15.12 -21.98 11.16
CA ILE A 557 13.68 -21.82 10.96
C ILE A 557 12.99 -23.14 11.33
N ILE A 558 12.45 -23.22 12.56
CA ILE A 558 11.95 -24.47 13.14
C ILE A 558 10.56 -24.38 13.78
N GLY A 559 9.67 -25.33 13.51
CA GLY A 559 8.38 -25.44 14.20
C GLY A 559 7.38 -24.31 13.93
N ASN A 560 7.52 -23.57 12.83
CA ASN A 560 6.62 -22.47 12.46
C ASN A 560 5.45 -22.97 11.60
N VAL A 561 4.33 -22.24 11.64
CA VAL A 561 3.19 -22.41 10.73
C VAL A 561 3.20 -21.27 9.73
N PHE A 562 3.33 -21.56 8.44
CA PHE A 562 3.26 -20.59 7.36
C PHE A 562 1.88 -20.66 6.69
N ASN A 563 1.20 -19.52 6.57
CA ASN A 563 -0.06 -19.37 5.85
C ASN A 563 0.15 -18.39 4.70
N ALA A 564 0.31 -18.90 3.48
CA ALA A 564 0.39 -18.08 2.28
C ALA A 564 -1.01 -17.88 1.68
N ASN A 565 -1.40 -16.62 1.48
CA ASN A 565 -2.50 -16.27 0.58
C ASN A 565 -1.89 -15.80 -0.72
N GLY A 566 -2.06 -16.58 -1.79
CA GLY A 566 -1.64 -16.20 -3.12
C GLY A 566 -0.18 -16.50 -3.51
N ASP A 567 0.31 -15.68 -4.44
CA ASP A 567 1.61 -15.71 -5.09
C ASP A 567 2.80 -15.33 -4.15
N ARG A 568 3.97 -15.97 -4.36
CA ARG A 568 5.33 -15.62 -3.86
C ARG A 568 5.73 -15.68 -2.36
N TYR A 569 5.88 -16.92 -1.89
CA TYR A 569 7.04 -17.51 -1.16
C TYR A 569 7.79 -16.97 0.05
N ILE A 570 8.21 -17.99 0.82
CA ILE A 570 9.52 -18.12 1.47
C ILE A 570 10.60 -18.46 0.42
N ASP A 571 11.42 -17.48 0.05
CA ASP A 571 12.60 -17.66 -0.80
C ASP A 571 13.85 -17.93 0.06
N VAL A 572 14.22 -19.20 0.21
CA VAL A 572 15.53 -19.58 0.75
C VAL A 572 16.53 -19.57 -0.39
N ASN A 573 17.57 -18.73 -0.34
CA ASN A 573 18.62 -18.74 -1.35
C ASN A 573 19.55 -19.95 -1.09
N PRO A 574 19.50 -21.03 -1.90
CA PRO A 574 20.18 -22.28 -1.57
C PRO A 574 21.72 -22.18 -1.62
N GLN A 575 22.29 -21.13 -2.23
CA GLN A 575 23.74 -21.00 -2.40
C GLN A 575 24.30 -19.69 -1.83
N PRO A 576 24.99 -19.73 -0.67
CA PRO A 576 25.18 -20.85 0.27
C PRO A 576 24.30 -20.71 1.52
N PHE A 577 23.07 -21.25 1.49
CA PHE A 577 22.34 -21.47 2.74
C PHE A 577 22.92 -22.69 3.47
N THR A 578 23.30 -22.46 4.73
CA THR A 578 23.97 -23.41 5.63
C THR A 578 23.22 -23.58 6.95
N GLY A 579 22.03 -22.99 7.05
CA GLY A 579 21.17 -22.99 8.23
C GLY A 579 20.37 -24.28 8.44
N VAL A 580 19.34 -24.19 9.27
CA VAL A 580 18.50 -25.33 9.67
C VAL A 580 17.04 -25.04 9.37
N ILE A 581 16.36 -25.95 8.66
CA ILE A 581 14.95 -25.85 8.32
C ILE A 581 14.28 -27.19 8.66
N GLN A 582 13.39 -27.20 9.65
CA GLN A 582 12.83 -28.43 10.23
C GLN A 582 11.44 -28.21 10.85
N ASP A 583 10.57 -29.22 10.83
CA ASP A 583 9.32 -29.27 11.59
C ASP A 583 8.33 -28.10 11.34
N ASN A 584 8.47 -27.35 10.25
CA ASN A 584 7.52 -26.30 9.88
C ASN A 584 6.29 -26.91 9.16
N GLN A 585 5.17 -26.21 9.23
CA GLN A 585 3.92 -26.56 8.53
C GLN A 585 3.60 -25.45 7.52
N VAL A 586 3.31 -25.80 6.26
CA VAL A 586 3.00 -24.82 5.21
C VAL A 586 1.58 -25.03 4.70
N PHE A 587 0.78 -23.97 4.73
CA PHE A 587 -0.59 -23.91 4.23
C PHE A 587 -0.68 -22.80 3.17
N VAL A 588 -1.33 -23.09 2.04
CA VAL A 588 -1.40 -22.18 0.90
C VAL A 588 -2.83 -22.12 0.36
N THR A 589 -3.30 -20.91 0.11
CA THR A 589 -4.62 -20.64 -0.48
C THR A 589 -4.49 -19.65 -1.63
N VAL A 590 -4.77 -20.07 -2.86
CA VAL A 590 -4.66 -19.25 -4.08
C VAL A 590 -6.02 -18.63 -4.42
N THR A 591 -6.03 -17.34 -4.74
CA THR A 591 -7.24 -16.54 -5.02
C THR A 591 -7.21 -15.77 -6.34
N GLU A 592 -6.06 -15.75 -6.99
CA GLU A 592 -5.69 -15.10 -8.26
C GLU A 592 -6.36 -15.76 -9.47
N GLY A 593 -6.31 -15.13 -10.65
CA GLY A 593 -6.90 -15.66 -11.88
C GLY A 593 -8.42 -15.50 -12.01
N ARG A 594 -9.09 -14.98 -10.96
CA ARG A 594 -10.53 -14.74 -10.89
C ARG A 594 -10.88 -13.40 -11.55
N ASN A 595 -12.08 -13.26 -12.13
CA ASN A 595 -12.55 -12.01 -12.74
C ASN A 595 -11.59 -11.38 -13.79
N ASN A 596 -10.91 -12.21 -14.58
CA ASN A 596 -9.89 -11.81 -15.56
C ASN A 596 -8.61 -11.18 -14.99
N THR A 597 -8.31 -11.30 -13.69
CA THR A 597 -6.96 -11.02 -13.20
C THR A 597 -5.95 -12.06 -13.71
N PRO A 598 -4.64 -11.74 -13.74
CA PRO A 598 -3.60 -12.71 -14.05
C PRO A 598 -3.62 -13.94 -13.10
N PRO A 599 -3.13 -15.11 -13.54
CA PRO A 599 -2.92 -16.27 -12.66
C PRO A 599 -1.76 -16.00 -11.68
N GLY A 600 -1.84 -16.56 -10.47
CA GLY A 600 -0.75 -16.47 -9.48
C GLY A 600 0.37 -17.48 -9.75
N LEU A 601 1.58 -17.20 -9.26
CA LEU A 601 2.76 -18.08 -9.42
C LEU A 601 3.14 -18.79 -8.11
N PHE A 602 3.43 -20.10 -8.20
CA PHE A 602 3.73 -20.98 -7.06
C PHE A 602 4.99 -21.88 -7.26
N GLU A 603 6.19 -21.29 -7.13
CA GLU A 603 7.55 -21.88 -7.01
C GLU A 603 7.97 -22.51 -5.64
N LEU A 604 7.82 -23.83 -5.41
CA LEU A 604 8.43 -24.50 -4.24
C LEU A 604 9.28 -25.71 -4.64
N ARG A 605 10.48 -25.83 -4.08
CA ARG A 605 11.43 -26.92 -4.38
C ARG A 605 11.56 -27.93 -3.25
N GLY A 606 11.38 -29.20 -3.61
CA GLY A 606 11.81 -30.37 -2.84
C GLY A 606 12.67 -31.29 -3.69
N GLN A 607 13.70 -31.88 -3.08
CA GLN A 607 14.50 -32.97 -3.64
C GLN A 607 13.60 -34.18 -3.93
N ASP A 608 13.68 -34.73 -5.14
CA ASP A 608 12.88 -35.90 -5.49
C ASP A 608 13.35 -37.17 -4.79
N MET A 609 12.52 -37.67 -3.87
CA MET A 609 12.75 -38.93 -3.15
C MET A 609 12.15 -40.17 -3.83
N PHE A 610 11.36 -40.01 -4.91
CA PHE A 610 10.58 -41.09 -5.53
C PHE A 610 10.83 -41.28 -7.03
N CYS A 611 11.40 -40.28 -7.72
CA CYS A 611 11.95 -40.45 -9.06
C CYS A 611 12.97 -41.59 -9.07
N SER A 612 12.69 -42.59 -9.91
CA SER A 612 13.64 -43.59 -10.33
C SER A 612 13.30 -43.99 -11.76
N GLU A 613 14.33 -44.09 -12.60
CA GLU A 613 14.27 -44.54 -13.99
C GLU A 613 13.31 -45.74 -14.16
N PRO A 614 12.23 -45.64 -14.98
CA PRO A 614 11.95 -44.63 -16.02
C PRO A 614 10.75 -43.70 -15.71
N LEU A 615 10.47 -43.38 -14.44
CA LEU A 615 9.18 -42.78 -14.01
C LEU A 615 9.24 -41.28 -13.65
N CYS A 616 10.19 -40.51 -14.18
CA CYS A 616 10.43 -39.13 -13.74
C CYS A 616 9.76 -38.04 -14.61
N GLU A 617 8.67 -38.40 -15.30
CA GLU A 617 7.83 -37.44 -16.04
C GLU A 617 7.15 -36.43 -15.09
N PRO A 618 6.81 -35.21 -15.55
CA PRO A 618 5.91 -34.30 -14.83
C PRO A 618 4.52 -34.89 -14.61
N GLY A 619 3.81 -34.45 -13.57
CA GLY A 619 2.43 -34.90 -13.32
C GLY A 619 1.97 -34.80 -11.87
N LEU A 620 0.69 -35.13 -11.65
CA LEU A 620 0.12 -35.36 -10.32
C LEU A 620 0.24 -36.85 -9.95
N TYR A 621 0.94 -37.15 -8.86
CA TYR A 621 1.26 -38.51 -8.42
C TYR A 621 0.73 -38.83 -7.01
N PRO A 622 -0.27 -39.71 -6.84
CA PRO A 622 -0.76 -40.09 -5.52
C PRO A 622 0.27 -40.98 -4.79
N LEU A 623 0.61 -40.62 -3.55
CA LEU A 623 1.41 -41.44 -2.62
C LEU A 623 0.55 -41.86 -1.42
N PRO A 624 0.81 -43.05 -0.80
CA PRO A 624 0.14 -43.44 0.44
C PRO A 624 0.50 -42.57 1.65
N ALA A 625 1.66 -41.89 1.57
CA ALA A 625 2.14 -40.84 2.45
C ALA A 625 3.25 -40.08 1.69
N VAL A 626 3.28 -38.75 1.75
CA VAL A 626 4.41 -37.93 1.31
C VAL A 626 5.45 -37.84 2.44
N PRO A 627 6.70 -37.43 2.17
CA PRO A 627 7.68 -37.20 3.24
C PRO A 627 7.21 -36.09 4.19
N ASP A 628 7.59 -36.14 5.46
CA ASP A 628 7.40 -35.01 6.36
C ASP A 628 8.31 -33.83 5.97
N PHE A 629 7.89 -32.60 6.33
CA PHE A 629 8.63 -31.37 6.05
C PHE A 629 10.04 -31.41 6.65
N ASN A 630 11.03 -31.15 5.81
CA ASN A 630 12.42 -30.90 6.21
C ASN A 630 13.11 -30.06 5.12
N ALA A 631 14.35 -29.62 5.39
CA ALA A 631 15.16 -28.80 4.49
C ALA A 631 15.27 -29.33 3.04
N ASN A 632 15.10 -30.63 2.80
CA ASN A 632 15.13 -31.22 1.47
C ASN A 632 13.73 -31.35 0.83
N THR A 633 12.64 -31.48 1.59
CA THR A 633 11.33 -31.88 1.05
C THR A 633 10.31 -30.76 0.97
N TRP A 634 10.38 -29.76 1.86
CA TRP A 634 9.48 -28.60 1.85
C TRP A 634 7.97 -28.92 1.82
N THR A 635 7.58 -30.08 2.36
CA THR A 635 6.20 -30.59 2.28
C THR A 635 5.14 -29.60 2.74
N VAL A 636 4.18 -29.33 1.85
CA VAL A 636 3.00 -28.51 2.10
C VAL A 636 1.91 -29.35 2.76
N GLU A 637 1.35 -28.88 3.88
CA GLU A 637 0.24 -29.55 4.57
C GLU A 637 -1.06 -29.42 3.77
N LYS A 638 -1.34 -28.23 3.20
CA LYS A 638 -2.50 -27.99 2.33
C LYS A 638 -2.17 -26.99 1.21
N PHE A 639 -2.47 -27.36 -0.04
CA PHE A 639 -2.43 -26.47 -1.20
C PHE A 639 -3.84 -26.36 -1.79
N GLU A 640 -4.47 -25.19 -1.69
CA GLU A 640 -5.87 -24.97 -2.06
C GLU A 640 -6.03 -23.87 -3.12
N LEU A 641 -6.69 -24.18 -4.24
CA LEU A 641 -7.16 -23.19 -5.22
C LEU A 641 -8.66 -22.96 -5.01
N LEU A 642 -9.07 -21.71 -4.77
CA LEU A 642 -10.50 -21.36 -4.63
C LEU A 642 -11.26 -21.43 -5.97
N ASP A 643 -12.60 -21.35 -5.90
CA ASP A 643 -13.48 -21.37 -7.08
C ASP A 643 -13.11 -20.29 -8.11
N GLY A 644 -12.75 -20.73 -9.32
CA GLY A 644 -12.30 -19.90 -10.44
C GLY A 644 -10.84 -19.41 -10.34
N ALA A 645 -10.09 -19.82 -9.31
CA ALA A 645 -8.71 -19.38 -9.13
C ALA A 645 -7.75 -20.09 -10.09
N LYS A 646 -6.68 -19.40 -10.51
CA LYS A 646 -5.69 -19.91 -11.46
C LYS A 646 -4.28 -19.77 -10.88
N ALA A 647 -3.54 -20.86 -10.85
CA ALA A 647 -2.16 -20.94 -10.35
C ALA A 647 -1.24 -21.57 -11.40
N THR A 648 0.02 -21.15 -11.46
CA THR A 648 1.07 -21.84 -12.21
C THR A 648 2.28 -22.11 -11.32
N LEU A 649 2.71 -23.38 -11.25
CA LEU A 649 3.98 -23.73 -10.61
C LEU A 649 5.14 -23.30 -11.51
N THR A 650 6.20 -22.73 -10.93
CA THR A 650 7.37 -22.25 -11.69
C THR A 650 8.65 -22.91 -11.19
N LYS A 651 9.72 -22.80 -11.98
CA LYS A 651 11.07 -23.23 -11.62
C LYS A 651 11.95 -22.01 -11.34
N ARG A 652 12.88 -22.15 -10.40
CA ARG A 652 13.80 -21.08 -10.04
C ARG A 652 14.86 -20.88 -11.13
N PHE A 653 14.79 -19.73 -11.79
CA PHE A 653 15.74 -19.17 -12.77
C PHE A 653 15.76 -19.74 -14.20
N ASP A 654 15.01 -20.78 -14.52
CA ASP A 654 14.94 -21.24 -15.91
C ASP A 654 13.66 -21.99 -16.29
N TYR A 655 12.95 -21.52 -17.31
CA TYR A 655 12.00 -22.34 -18.07
C TYR A 655 12.69 -23.29 -19.07
N GLN A 656 13.80 -23.92 -18.66
CA GLN A 656 14.50 -24.93 -19.47
C GLN A 656 13.76 -26.28 -19.43
N PRO A 657 13.43 -26.87 -20.59
CA PRO A 657 13.00 -28.27 -20.68
C PRO A 657 14.03 -29.24 -20.06
N PRO A 658 13.61 -30.42 -19.57
CA PRO A 658 14.42 -31.20 -18.63
C PRO A 658 15.40 -32.16 -19.33
N TYR A 659 16.59 -31.69 -19.73
CA TYR A 659 17.72 -32.58 -20.10
C TYR A 659 19.10 -32.08 -19.65
N ALA A 660 19.18 -31.27 -18.59
CA ALA A 660 20.42 -31.15 -17.81
C ALA A 660 20.58 -32.42 -16.94
N PRO A 661 21.57 -33.29 -17.18
CA PRO A 661 21.66 -34.61 -16.51
C PRO A 661 22.05 -34.56 -15.02
N ASP A 662 22.11 -33.35 -14.44
CA ASP A 662 22.61 -33.07 -13.09
C ASP A 662 21.62 -32.23 -12.23
N LEU A 663 20.37 -31.99 -12.67
CA LEU A 663 19.38 -31.12 -11.99
C LEU A 663 17.99 -31.78 -11.85
N ASP A 664 17.78 -32.52 -10.77
CA ASP A 664 16.62 -33.42 -10.52
C ASP A 664 15.68 -32.96 -9.37
N GLU A 665 15.64 -31.66 -9.03
CA GLU A 665 15.10 -31.16 -7.74
C GLU A 665 13.82 -30.28 -7.79
N ASP A 666 13.02 -30.37 -8.86
CA ASP A 666 11.76 -29.60 -9.02
C ASP A 666 10.51 -30.44 -8.67
N VAL A 667 10.29 -30.64 -7.37
CA VAL A 667 9.16 -31.42 -6.83
C VAL A 667 8.38 -30.65 -5.76
N LEU A 668 7.05 -30.74 -5.82
CA LEU A 668 6.13 -30.30 -4.79
C LEU A 668 5.53 -31.51 -4.05
N TYR A 669 5.76 -31.60 -2.74
CA TYR A 669 5.07 -32.57 -1.87
C TYR A 669 3.89 -31.89 -1.17
N VAL A 670 2.68 -32.46 -1.29
CA VAL A 670 1.45 -31.92 -0.67
C VAL A 670 0.73 -33.02 0.11
N LYS A 671 0.31 -32.77 1.36
CA LYS A 671 -0.57 -33.73 2.06
C LYS A 671 -1.99 -33.65 1.51
N HIS A 672 -2.62 -32.47 1.57
CA HIS A 672 -3.97 -32.25 1.03
C HIS A 672 -3.97 -31.25 -0.14
N LEU A 673 -4.26 -31.73 -1.35
CA LEU A 673 -4.41 -30.93 -2.56
C LEU A 673 -5.90 -30.65 -2.83
N ILE A 674 -6.31 -29.38 -2.88
CA ILE A 674 -7.71 -28.97 -3.06
C ILE A 674 -7.85 -28.07 -4.30
N LEU A 675 -8.75 -28.44 -5.22
CA LEU A 675 -9.02 -27.71 -6.46
C LEU A 675 -10.51 -27.35 -6.56
N GLY A 676 -10.86 -26.08 -6.33
CA GLY A 676 -12.22 -25.53 -6.40
C GLY A 676 -12.83 -25.55 -7.81
N SER A 677 -14.12 -25.22 -7.91
CA SER A 677 -14.85 -25.28 -9.18
C SER A 677 -14.34 -24.25 -10.19
N ASN A 678 -14.11 -24.69 -11.43
CA ASN A 678 -13.45 -23.91 -12.50
C ASN A 678 -12.05 -23.39 -12.13
N SER A 679 -11.38 -23.98 -11.13
CA SER A 679 -9.98 -23.65 -10.86
C SER A 679 -9.04 -24.21 -11.92
N PHE A 680 -7.88 -23.59 -12.08
CA PHE A 680 -6.86 -23.97 -13.06
C PHE A 680 -5.50 -24.09 -12.37
N LEU A 681 -4.96 -25.30 -12.27
CA LEU A 681 -3.59 -25.55 -11.80
C LEU A 681 -2.71 -25.95 -12.98
N ASN A 682 -1.82 -25.06 -13.38
CA ASN A 682 -0.72 -25.44 -14.26
C ASN A 682 0.48 -25.88 -13.42
N ILE A 683 1.00 -27.09 -13.66
CA ILE A 683 2.13 -27.61 -12.89
C ILE A 683 3.51 -27.28 -13.49
N GLY A 684 3.59 -26.61 -14.65
CA GLY A 684 4.84 -26.02 -15.15
C GLY A 684 6.03 -26.99 -15.23
N PHE A 685 5.78 -28.23 -15.67
CA PHE A 685 6.74 -29.35 -15.69
C PHE A 685 7.27 -29.83 -14.32
N ASN A 686 6.68 -29.42 -13.20
CA ASN A 686 6.98 -29.97 -11.87
C ASN A 686 6.30 -31.34 -11.67
N ARG A 687 6.83 -32.13 -10.74
CA ARG A 687 6.16 -33.31 -10.20
C ARG A 687 5.46 -32.94 -8.90
N VAL A 688 4.17 -33.22 -8.79
CA VAL A 688 3.38 -32.96 -7.57
C VAL A 688 2.96 -34.28 -6.95
N TYR A 689 3.62 -34.67 -5.86
CA TYR A 689 3.23 -35.85 -5.10
C TYR A 689 2.21 -35.47 -4.02
N TYR A 690 1.09 -36.20 -3.94
CA TYR A 690 0.01 -35.88 -3.00
C TYR A 690 -0.53 -37.09 -2.22
N GLU A 691 -1.01 -36.89 -0.98
CA GLU A 691 -1.70 -37.95 -0.20
C GLU A 691 -3.20 -37.98 -0.49
N GLU A 692 -3.86 -36.82 -0.40
CA GLU A 692 -5.29 -36.63 -0.67
C GLU A 692 -5.49 -35.55 -1.73
N LEU A 693 -6.48 -35.79 -2.61
CA LEU A 693 -6.91 -34.85 -3.66
C LEU A 693 -8.43 -34.68 -3.59
N ASP A 694 -8.88 -33.46 -3.29
CA ASP A 694 -10.28 -33.05 -3.41
C ASP A 694 -10.40 -32.07 -4.58
N ALA A 695 -10.92 -32.53 -5.71
CA ALA A 695 -11.00 -31.76 -6.94
C ALA A 695 -12.44 -31.68 -7.46
N ALA A 696 -12.90 -30.47 -7.72
CA ALA A 696 -14.18 -30.24 -8.37
C ALA A 696 -14.21 -30.85 -9.79
N PRO A 697 -15.36 -31.34 -10.28
CA PRO A 697 -15.44 -32.00 -11.59
C PRO A 697 -15.09 -31.12 -12.81
N ASP A 698 -15.07 -29.80 -12.61
CA ASP A 698 -14.73 -28.75 -13.57
C ASP A 698 -13.40 -28.05 -13.28
N ALA A 699 -12.62 -28.54 -12.30
CA ALA A 699 -11.24 -28.11 -12.10
C ALA A 699 -10.34 -28.65 -13.23
N VAL A 700 -9.37 -27.84 -13.66
CA VAL A 700 -8.46 -28.14 -14.76
C VAL A 700 -7.03 -28.19 -14.25
N VAL A 701 -6.34 -29.30 -14.51
CA VAL A 701 -4.89 -29.41 -14.31
C VAL A 701 -4.21 -29.50 -15.67
N LYS A 702 -3.08 -28.81 -15.84
CA LYS A 702 -2.29 -28.83 -17.08
C LYS A 702 -0.79 -28.99 -16.82
N GLU A 703 -0.14 -29.67 -17.75
CA GLU A 703 1.31 -29.82 -17.90
C GLU A 703 1.75 -29.04 -19.14
N LYS A 704 1.66 -27.72 -19.10
CA LYS A 704 2.15 -26.83 -20.18
C LYS A 704 2.99 -25.72 -19.55
N PRO A 705 4.06 -25.21 -20.17
CA PRO A 705 4.63 -23.96 -19.69
C PRO A 705 3.56 -22.86 -19.85
N PRO A 706 3.45 -21.89 -18.92
CA PRO A 706 2.70 -20.68 -19.22
C PRO A 706 3.37 -20.04 -20.44
N MET A 707 2.60 -19.79 -21.51
CA MET A 707 3.12 -18.94 -22.58
C MET A 707 3.42 -17.56 -22.01
N GLY A 708 4.51 -16.95 -22.48
CA GLY A 708 5.01 -15.61 -22.12
C GLY A 708 4.31 -14.94 -20.93
N TYR A 709 4.87 -15.10 -19.74
CA TYR A 709 4.24 -14.60 -18.51
C TYR A 709 4.76 -13.19 -18.17
N LEU A 710 3.85 -12.34 -17.71
CA LEU A 710 4.19 -11.01 -17.19
C LEU A 710 5.13 -11.15 -15.99
N LEU A 711 6.26 -10.47 -16.05
CA LEU A 711 7.15 -10.20 -14.91
C LEU A 711 6.64 -9.01 -14.11
N ASP A 712 5.32 -8.90 -13.95
CA ASP A 712 4.57 -7.74 -13.44
C ASP A 712 4.33 -6.59 -14.45
N ARG A 713 3.27 -5.82 -14.22
CA ARG A 713 2.88 -4.59 -14.95
C ARG A 713 2.32 -3.59 -13.96
N ILE A 714 2.67 -2.33 -14.13
CA ILE A 714 2.19 -1.20 -13.34
C ILE A 714 1.24 -0.40 -14.24
N PRO A 715 -0.09 -0.62 -14.17
CA PRO A 715 -1.09 0.16 -14.91
C PRO A 715 -1.36 1.53 -14.27
N PHE A 716 -0.81 1.80 -13.08
CA PHE A 716 -1.08 3.02 -12.31
C PHE A 716 -2.55 3.27 -11.94
N ASP A 717 -3.43 2.27 -12.00
CA ASP A 717 -4.82 2.36 -11.50
C ASP A 717 -4.90 2.52 -9.97
N SER A 718 -3.90 2.03 -9.24
CA SER A 718 -3.89 1.99 -7.78
C SER A 718 -2.80 2.88 -7.17
N GLN A 719 -3.20 3.76 -6.26
CA GLN A 719 -2.27 4.58 -5.48
C GLN A 719 -1.30 3.71 -4.65
N THR A 720 -1.81 2.65 -4.03
CA THR A 720 -1.01 1.71 -3.23
C THR A 720 -0.02 0.94 -4.11
N GLU A 721 -0.43 0.53 -5.32
CA GLU A 721 0.48 -0.13 -6.27
C GLU A 721 1.60 0.81 -6.74
N TYR A 722 1.24 2.05 -7.10
CA TYR A 722 2.22 3.08 -7.43
C TYR A 722 3.23 3.32 -6.30
N GLU A 723 2.76 3.48 -5.07
CA GLU A 723 3.62 3.71 -3.89
C GLU A 723 4.50 2.50 -3.54
N THR A 724 4.07 1.28 -3.87
CA THR A 724 4.81 0.01 -3.61
C THR A 724 5.80 -0.36 -4.70
N LYS A 725 5.51 -0.04 -5.97
CA LYS A 725 6.32 -0.45 -7.12
C LYS A 725 7.17 0.68 -7.73
N VAL A 726 6.94 1.96 -7.42
CA VAL A 726 7.68 3.07 -8.06
C VAL A 726 8.54 3.85 -7.05
N VAL A 727 9.86 3.78 -7.24
CA VAL A 727 10.83 4.66 -6.57
C VAL A 727 11.11 5.87 -7.47
N SER A 728 11.15 7.08 -6.92
CA SER A 728 11.44 8.30 -7.68
C SER A 728 12.47 9.19 -6.99
N ASN A 729 12.99 10.18 -7.72
CA ASN A 729 13.83 11.24 -7.15
C ASN A 729 13.03 12.40 -6.53
N ASN A 730 11.78 12.18 -6.12
CA ASN A 730 10.99 13.16 -5.38
C ASN A 730 11.64 13.52 -4.04
N PHE A 731 11.47 14.78 -3.64
CA PHE A 731 12.02 15.34 -2.42
C PHE A 731 10.91 16.07 -1.66
N TYR A 732 10.73 15.85 -0.36
CA TYR A 732 9.51 16.28 0.35
C TYR A 732 9.71 17.37 1.43
N GLU A 733 10.93 17.60 1.93
CA GLU A 733 11.21 18.59 3.00
C GLU A 733 12.50 19.38 2.73
N PRO A 734 12.57 20.71 2.95
CA PRO A 734 11.53 21.58 3.51
C PRO A 734 10.58 22.18 2.45
N TYR A 735 10.84 21.96 1.17
CA TYR A 735 9.96 22.36 0.06
C TYR A 735 9.79 21.16 -0.88
N PRO A 736 8.56 20.65 -1.08
CA PRO A 736 8.36 19.46 -1.90
C PRO A 736 8.66 19.75 -3.38
N MET A 737 9.58 18.99 -3.95
CA MET A 737 9.89 18.93 -5.38
C MET A 737 9.41 17.57 -5.92
N ILE A 738 8.28 17.60 -6.62
CA ILE A 738 7.65 16.43 -7.22
C ILE A 738 8.06 16.37 -8.69
N PHE A 739 8.97 15.45 -9.01
CA PHE A 739 9.42 15.15 -10.36
C PHE A 739 8.57 14.08 -11.02
N VAL A 740 8.02 13.17 -10.21
CA VAL A 740 7.27 11.98 -10.64
C VAL A 740 6.00 11.88 -9.80
N GLU A 741 4.84 11.84 -10.45
CA GLU A 741 3.52 11.74 -9.79
C GLU A 741 2.61 10.76 -10.52
N ARG A 742 1.77 10.04 -9.77
CA ARG A 742 0.59 9.37 -10.33
C ARG A 742 -0.51 10.40 -10.52
N VAL A 743 -1.17 10.39 -11.67
CA VAL A 743 -2.20 11.37 -12.05
C VAL A 743 -3.44 10.68 -12.60
N GLU A 744 -4.62 11.19 -12.24
CA GLU A 744 -5.94 10.67 -12.65
C GLU A 744 -6.69 11.69 -13.52
N GLY A 745 -7.72 11.24 -14.25
CA GLY A 745 -8.65 12.11 -14.98
C GLY A 745 -8.06 12.82 -16.20
N ILE A 746 -6.99 12.28 -16.78
CA ILE A 746 -6.29 12.81 -17.96
C ILE A 746 -6.44 11.82 -19.11
N GLU A 747 -6.84 12.29 -20.29
CA GLU A 747 -6.92 11.44 -21.49
C GLU A 747 -5.51 11.06 -21.99
N PRO A 748 -5.27 9.83 -22.47
CA PRO A 748 -6.28 8.83 -22.80
C PRO A 748 -6.66 7.87 -21.67
N ASP A 749 -5.87 7.75 -20.61
CA ASP A 749 -6.24 6.90 -19.45
C ASP A 749 -6.62 7.72 -18.20
N PRO A 750 -7.92 7.90 -17.93
CA PRO A 750 -8.39 8.62 -16.76
C PRO A 750 -8.33 7.84 -15.44
N THR A 751 -8.08 6.52 -15.42
CA THR A 751 -8.01 5.74 -14.15
C THR A 751 -6.63 5.84 -13.49
N GLY A 752 -5.57 6.01 -14.26
CA GLY A 752 -4.31 6.54 -13.75
C GLY A 752 -3.14 6.44 -14.73
N MET A 753 -2.23 7.41 -14.70
CA MET A 753 -0.96 7.36 -15.42
C MET A 753 0.17 7.87 -14.54
N LEU A 754 1.41 7.49 -14.87
CA LEU A 754 2.62 8.09 -14.33
C LEU A 754 2.97 9.35 -15.13
N ARG A 755 3.29 10.45 -14.44
CA ARG A 755 3.76 11.69 -15.07
C ARG A 755 5.14 12.06 -14.55
N MET A 756 6.06 12.37 -15.46
CA MET A 756 7.44 12.74 -15.15
C MET A 756 7.74 14.15 -15.69
N ARG A 757 8.41 15.00 -14.90
CA ARG A 757 8.68 16.42 -15.19
C ARG A 757 10.04 16.89 -14.66
N ASN A 758 10.87 17.49 -15.51
CA ASN A 758 12.15 18.06 -15.09
C ASN A 758 11.94 19.40 -14.39
N LEU A 759 12.61 19.63 -13.25
CA LEU A 759 12.52 20.87 -12.47
C LEU A 759 13.88 21.61 -12.43
N SER A 760 13.84 22.92 -12.20
CA SER A 760 15.06 23.73 -11.97
C SER A 760 15.31 23.89 -10.47
N GLU A 761 16.47 23.45 -10.00
CA GLU A 761 16.97 23.79 -8.67
C GLU A 761 17.70 25.14 -8.68
N ILE A 762 17.35 26.02 -7.74
CA ILE A 762 18.15 27.21 -7.43
C ILE A 762 18.96 26.91 -6.17
N ASP A 763 20.23 26.55 -6.34
CA ASP A 763 21.17 26.32 -5.24
C ASP A 763 21.22 27.59 -4.33
N PRO A 764 20.88 27.50 -3.02
CA PRO A 764 20.88 28.64 -2.11
C PRO A 764 22.25 29.33 -1.99
N CYS A 765 23.34 28.61 -2.27
CA CYS A 765 24.71 29.12 -2.29
C CYS A 765 25.08 29.77 -3.62
N PHE A 766 24.37 29.43 -4.71
CA PHE A 766 24.59 29.94 -6.07
C PHE A 766 23.27 30.38 -6.75
N PRO A 767 22.58 31.42 -6.24
CA PRO A 767 21.24 31.85 -6.69
C PRO A 767 21.20 32.53 -8.08
N GLY A 768 22.13 32.18 -8.98
CA GLY A 768 22.24 32.72 -10.33
C GLY A 768 22.60 31.69 -11.41
N ASP A 769 22.63 30.40 -11.07
CA ASP A 769 22.92 29.30 -12.00
C ASP A 769 21.93 28.14 -11.76
N PRO A 770 20.70 28.22 -12.30
CA PRO A 770 19.68 27.20 -12.08
C PRO A 770 20.07 25.89 -12.76
N ARG A 771 20.20 24.82 -11.98
CA ARG A 771 20.53 23.49 -12.51
C ARG A 771 19.24 22.74 -12.82
N VAL A 772 19.16 22.19 -14.02
CA VAL A 772 18.07 21.26 -14.37
C VAL A 772 18.33 19.92 -13.69
N LEU A 773 17.32 19.42 -12.98
CA LEU A 773 17.29 18.08 -12.42
C LEU A 773 16.30 17.24 -13.24
N ASN A 774 16.80 16.14 -13.80
CA ASN A 774 16.03 15.18 -14.58
C ASN A 774 15.04 14.43 -13.67
N ALA A 775 13.81 14.21 -14.12
CA ALA A 775 12.90 13.29 -13.46
C ALA A 775 13.35 11.85 -13.67
N ARG A 776 13.44 11.08 -12.59
CA ARG A 776 13.81 9.66 -12.61
C ARG A 776 12.74 8.86 -11.88
N ALA A 777 12.21 7.86 -12.56
CA ALA A 777 11.29 6.87 -12.01
C ALA A 777 11.91 5.49 -12.16
N LYS A 778 11.86 4.65 -11.14
CA LYS A 778 12.39 3.29 -11.14
C LYS A 778 11.28 2.34 -10.69
N GLY A 779 10.74 1.61 -11.65
CA GLY A 779 9.68 0.62 -11.47
C GLY A 779 10.28 -0.71 -11.06
N LEU A 780 9.66 -1.33 -10.06
CA LEU A 780 9.91 -2.69 -9.63
C LEU A 780 9.15 -3.67 -10.52
N PHE A 781 9.85 -4.73 -10.89
CA PHE A 781 9.32 -5.89 -11.60
C PHE A 781 9.81 -7.17 -10.95
N SER A 782 9.19 -8.26 -11.37
CA SER A 782 9.40 -9.61 -10.83
C SER A 782 10.84 -10.09 -11.09
N LYS A 783 11.34 -10.95 -10.21
CA LYS A 783 12.60 -11.68 -10.43
C LYS A 783 12.54 -12.44 -11.76
N SER A 784 13.66 -12.48 -12.49
CA SER A 784 13.81 -13.26 -13.71
C SER A 784 15.18 -13.94 -13.75
N GLY A 785 15.24 -15.14 -14.32
CA GLY A 785 16.51 -15.80 -14.69
C GLY A 785 16.69 -15.95 -16.20
N GLU A 786 15.73 -15.46 -17.00
CA GLU A 786 15.74 -15.63 -18.45
C GLU A 786 16.81 -14.76 -19.11
N ASP A 787 17.49 -15.31 -20.13
CA ASP A 787 18.50 -14.60 -20.91
C ASP A 787 17.92 -13.40 -21.68
N LYS A 788 16.61 -13.40 -21.92
CA LYS A 788 15.88 -12.34 -22.63
C LYS A 788 14.54 -12.01 -21.97
N VAL A 789 14.19 -10.73 -21.96
CA VAL A 789 12.87 -10.23 -21.52
C VAL A 789 12.33 -9.18 -22.49
N LEU A 790 11.01 -9.10 -22.61
CA LEU A 790 10.28 -8.08 -23.35
C LEU A 790 9.95 -6.92 -22.42
N ILE A 791 10.36 -5.71 -22.76
CA ILE A 791 10.01 -4.49 -22.04
C ILE A 791 9.02 -3.71 -22.87
N ARG A 792 7.90 -3.33 -22.25
CA ARG A 792 6.79 -2.66 -22.93
C ARG A 792 6.16 -1.60 -22.04
N PHE A 793 5.89 -0.43 -22.59
CA PHE A 793 5.07 0.60 -21.94
C PHE A 793 4.51 1.58 -22.97
N SER A 794 3.41 2.23 -22.60
CA SER A 794 2.77 3.29 -23.37
C SER A 794 3.31 4.66 -22.94
N TYR A 795 3.42 5.62 -23.87
CA TYR A 795 3.96 6.95 -23.57
C TYR A 795 3.30 8.08 -24.37
N LEU A 796 3.29 9.29 -23.79
CA LEU A 796 2.84 10.52 -24.42
C LEU A 796 3.66 11.72 -23.91
N PHE A 797 4.51 12.30 -24.76
CA PHE A 797 5.25 13.52 -24.45
C PHE A 797 4.33 14.74 -24.44
N GLU A 798 4.31 15.46 -23.31
CA GLU A 798 3.53 16.69 -23.11
C GLU A 798 4.25 17.94 -23.66
N THR A 799 5.19 17.74 -24.58
CA THR A 799 6.09 18.75 -25.14
C THR A 799 6.49 18.40 -26.57
N ASN A 800 6.83 19.42 -27.38
CA ASN A 800 7.30 19.27 -28.77
C ASN A 800 8.77 19.71 -28.92
N ASN A 801 9.52 19.70 -27.83
CA ASN A 801 10.91 20.15 -27.80
C ASN A 801 11.85 18.99 -28.21
N PRO A 802 12.63 19.09 -29.31
CA PRO A 802 13.51 18.01 -29.78
C PRO A 802 14.75 17.80 -28.89
N GLU A 803 15.00 18.65 -27.90
CA GLU A 803 16.03 18.43 -26.87
C GLU A 803 15.53 17.52 -25.72
N VAL A 804 14.27 17.06 -25.78
CA VAL A 804 13.65 16.18 -24.79
C VAL A 804 13.68 14.72 -25.26
N GLY A 805 13.91 13.81 -24.32
CA GLY A 805 13.78 12.37 -24.56
C GLY A 805 13.85 11.57 -23.25
N LEU A 806 13.53 10.29 -23.33
CA LEU A 806 13.48 9.37 -22.21
C LEU A 806 14.59 8.32 -22.37
N GLU A 807 15.53 8.27 -21.43
CA GLU A 807 16.51 7.19 -21.33
C GLU A 807 15.92 6.03 -20.53
N ILE A 808 16.19 4.81 -20.98
CA ILE A 808 15.56 3.59 -20.46
C ILE A 808 16.68 2.63 -20.05
N TYR A 809 16.66 2.18 -18.80
CA TYR A 809 17.66 1.31 -18.21
C TYR A 809 17.04 0.11 -17.51
N ILE A 810 17.68 -1.06 -17.60
CA ILE A 810 17.45 -2.15 -16.64
C ILE A 810 18.53 -2.12 -15.57
N SER A 811 18.19 -2.60 -14.38
CA SER A 811 19.05 -2.61 -13.21
C SER A 811 18.67 -3.75 -12.25
N ASP A 812 19.65 -4.33 -11.59
CA ASP A 812 19.51 -5.43 -10.61
C ASP A 812 19.65 -4.95 -9.15
N VAL A 813 19.58 -3.64 -8.92
CA VAL A 813 19.57 -3.04 -7.57
C VAL A 813 18.36 -2.12 -7.36
N PRO A 814 17.72 -2.11 -6.18
CA PRO A 814 16.59 -1.22 -5.90
C PRO A 814 16.98 0.26 -5.84
N TYR A 815 18.25 0.55 -5.55
CA TYR A 815 18.73 1.92 -5.33
C TYR A 815 18.86 2.69 -6.64
N MET A 816 18.46 3.96 -6.60
CA MET A 816 18.62 4.91 -7.69
C MET A 816 20.04 5.49 -7.69
N LEU A 817 21.02 4.74 -8.23
CA LEU A 817 22.43 5.14 -8.23
C LEU A 817 22.65 6.47 -8.98
N ALA A 818 23.67 7.22 -8.59
CA ALA A 818 24.06 8.46 -9.29
C ALA A 818 24.85 8.15 -10.58
N HIS A 819 24.81 9.06 -11.56
CA HIS A 819 25.55 8.90 -12.83
C HIS A 819 27.07 8.77 -12.69
N ASN A 820 27.62 9.30 -11.61
CA ASN A 820 29.03 9.24 -11.27
C ASN A 820 29.36 8.15 -10.23
N ASP A 821 28.38 7.32 -9.87
CA ASP A 821 28.61 6.18 -9.00
C ASP A 821 29.42 5.11 -9.74
N PRO A 822 30.58 4.66 -9.22
CA PRO A 822 31.41 3.65 -9.88
C PRO A 822 30.69 2.32 -10.09
N LEU A 823 29.68 2.00 -9.27
CA LEU A 823 28.90 0.75 -9.35
C LEU A 823 27.82 0.78 -10.44
N ARG A 824 27.47 1.96 -11.01
CA ARG A 824 26.42 2.05 -12.05
C ARG A 824 26.79 1.22 -13.28
N ALA A 825 28.06 1.08 -13.63
CA ALA A 825 28.49 0.25 -14.76
C ALA A 825 28.44 -1.27 -14.50
N GLU A 826 28.24 -1.69 -13.25
CA GLU A 826 28.11 -3.11 -12.86
C GLU A 826 26.64 -3.52 -12.65
N HIS A 827 25.75 -2.54 -12.43
CA HIS A 827 24.35 -2.73 -12.01
C HIS A 827 23.30 -2.01 -12.87
N TYR A 828 23.70 -1.38 -13.98
CA TYR A 828 22.80 -0.71 -14.93
C TYR A 828 23.22 -0.96 -16.39
N MET A 829 22.25 -1.34 -17.21
CA MET A 829 22.40 -1.40 -18.66
C MET A 829 21.41 -0.44 -19.32
N LYS A 830 21.90 0.45 -20.19
CA LYS A 830 21.02 1.29 -21.01
C LYS A 830 20.46 0.46 -22.16
N ILE A 831 19.15 0.33 -22.21
CA ILE A 831 18.44 -0.50 -23.19
C ILE A 831 17.64 0.30 -24.22
N GLY A 832 17.48 1.61 -24.01
CA GLY A 832 16.71 2.45 -24.91
C GLY A 832 16.99 3.94 -24.74
N TYR A 833 16.68 4.67 -25.80
CA TYR A 833 16.49 6.11 -25.77
C TYR A 833 15.31 6.43 -26.68
N LEU A 834 14.39 7.23 -26.17
CA LEU A 834 13.12 7.55 -26.80
C LEU A 834 12.95 9.07 -26.83
N PRO A 835 13.35 9.76 -27.91
CA PRO A 835 13.15 11.19 -28.04
C PRO A 835 11.69 11.52 -28.44
N VAL A 836 11.34 12.80 -28.34
CA VAL A 836 9.99 13.29 -28.71
C VAL A 836 9.66 13.01 -30.19
N PRO A 837 8.53 12.33 -30.50
CA PRO A 837 8.06 12.12 -31.88
C PRO A 837 7.69 13.41 -32.61
N ALA A 838 7.57 13.36 -33.94
CA ALA A 838 7.16 14.52 -34.73
C ALA A 838 5.72 14.96 -34.34
N PRO A 839 5.38 16.27 -34.35
CA PRO A 839 4.13 16.81 -33.78
C PRO A 839 2.80 16.22 -34.29
N ASP A 840 2.80 15.40 -35.33
CA ASP A 840 1.66 14.70 -35.91
C ASP A 840 1.62 13.18 -35.63
N GLN A 841 2.68 12.59 -35.05
CA GLN A 841 2.79 11.16 -34.76
C GLN A 841 2.22 10.79 -33.37
N PRO A 842 1.78 9.52 -33.15
CA PRO A 842 1.47 9.00 -31.82
C PRO A 842 2.60 9.28 -30.81
N GLY A 843 2.25 9.47 -29.54
CA GLY A 843 3.23 9.76 -28.48
C GLY A 843 3.61 11.23 -28.33
N THR A 844 2.98 12.17 -29.06
CA THR A 844 3.09 13.62 -28.79
C THR A 844 1.73 14.35 -28.83
N THR A 845 1.64 15.43 -28.06
CA THR A 845 0.46 16.30 -27.87
C THR A 845 -0.14 16.96 -29.11
N GLY A 846 0.54 16.95 -30.26
CA GLY A 846 0.01 17.54 -31.50
C GLY A 846 -0.80 16.58 -32.39
N SER A 847 -0.74 15.27 -32.12
CA SER A 847 -1.30 14.17 -32.96
C SER A 847 -2.84 14.04 -32.95
N GLY A 848 -3.54 15.06 -32.49
CA GLY A 848 -4.94 14.96 -32.09
C GLY A 848 -5.08 14.63 -30.61
N ILE A 849 -6.31 14.44 -30.14
CA ILE A 849 -6.57 14.18 -28.72
C ILE A 849 -6.11 12.75 -28.39
N ALA A 850 -5.11 12.67 -27.51
CA ALA A 850 -4.79 11.51 -26.67
C ALA A 850 -4.42 10.21 -27.41
N ARG A 851 -3.30 10.23 -28.14
CA ARG A 851 -2.72 9.03 -28.75
C ARG A 851 -1.42 8.64 -28.05
N LEU A 852 -1.48 7.64 -27.17
CA LEU A 852 -0.28 6.97 -26.67
C LEU A 852 0.46 6.30 -27.84
N ALA A 853 1.78 6.40 -27.84
CA ALA A 853 2.65 5.49 -28.59
C ALA A 853 3.14 4.38 -27.68
N VAL A 854 3.62 3.27 -28.26
CA VAL A 854 4.16 2.14 -27.51
C VAL A 854 5.67 2.09 -27.68
N PHE A 855 6.39 2.01 -26.56
CA PHE A 855 7.77 1.51 -26.53
C PHE A 855 7.69 0.00 -26.32
N GLN A 856 8.40 -0.76 -27.16
CA GLN A 856 8.52 -2.20 -27.04
C GLN A 856 9.92 -2.65 -27.45
N ARG A 857 10.59 -3.45 -26.62
CA ARG A 857 11.92 -4.02 -26.95
C ARG A 857 12.16 -5.35 -26.26
N VAL A 858 12.51 -6.40 -27.01
CA VAL A 858 13.17 -7.59 -26.45
C VAL A 858 14.64 -7.27 -26.21
N ILE A 859 15.12 -7.54 -25.00
CA ILE A 859 16.48 -7.23 -24.56
C ILE A 859 17.18 -8.48 -24.04
N SER A 860 18.52 -8.50 -24.08
CA SER A 860 19.34 -9.44 -23.33
C SER A 860 19.49 -8.97 -21.88
N THR A 861 19.51 -9.88 -20.92
CA THR A 861 19.79 -9.58 -19.51
C THR A 861 21.30 -9.49 -19.20
N GLU A 862 22.13 -10.02 -20.11
CA GLU A 862 23.60 -10.06 -20.11
C GLU A 862 24.27 -10.45 -18.77
N TYR A 863 24.66 -9.47 -17.96
CA TYR A 863 25.50 -9.63 -16.76
C TYR A 863 24.77 -9.23 -15.47
N LEU A 864 23.53 -8.74 -15.57
CA LEU A 864 22.74 -8.27 -14.44
C LEU A 864 22.01 -9.44 -13.77
N ASN A 865 21.94 -9.42 -12.43
CA ASN A 865 21.44 -10.56 -11.66
C ASN A 865 20.10 -10.24 -10.97
N PHE A 866 18.98 -10.52 -11.65
CA PHE A 866 17.63 -10.24 -11.13
C PHE A 866 17.14 -11.22 -10.05
N THR A 867 18.05 -11.90 -9.35
CA THR A 867 17.75 -12.79 -8.21
C THR A 867 17.05 -12.09 -7.05
N ASP A 868 17.33 -10.80 -6.79
CA ASP A 868 16.69 -10.03 -5.72
C ASP A 868 15.52 -9.16 -6.22
N GLY A 869 15.30 -9.10 -7.53
CA GLY A 869 14.26 -8.31 -8.20
C GLY A 869 14.77 -7.79 -9.55
N MET A 870 13.87 -7.30 -10.41
CA MET A 870 14.24 -6.60 -11.64
C MET A 870 13.74 -5.16 -11.55
N TRP A 871 14.55 -4.20 -11.97
CA TRP A 871 14.14 -2.80 -11.97
C TRP A 871 14.34 -2.16 -13.33
N LEU A 872 13.30 -1.46 -13.79
CA LEU A 872 13.31 -0.65 -15.00
C LEU A 872 13.35 0.82 -14.57
N GLU A 873 14.42 1.54 -14.91
CA GLU A 873 14.56 2.97 -14.63
C GLU A 873 14.32 3.78 -15.92
N LEU A 874 13.39 4.73 -15.82
CA LEU A 874 13.13 5.76 -16.82
C LEU A 874 13.74 7.07 -16.33
N GLU A 875 14.46 7.77 -17.21
CA GLU A 875 15.02 9.08 -16.93
C GLU A 875 14.66 10.07 -18.03
N LEU A 876 14.00 11.15 -17.65
CA LEU A 876 13.56 12.20 -18.56
C LEU A 876 14.68 13.24 -18.74
N ILE A 877 15.21 13.33 -19.95
CA ILE A 877 16.24 14.28 -20.36
C ILE A 877 15.56 15.48 -21.02
N GLY A 878 16.11 16.68 -20.80
CA GLY A 878 15.69 17.92 -21.45
C GLY A 878 15.54 19.09 -20.46
N PRO A 879 15.20 20.30 -20.94
CA PRO A 879 15.09 21.49 -20.09
C PRO A 879 13.95 21.37 -19.07
N ALA A 880 14.11 22.01 -17.91
CA ALA A 880 13.07 22.04 -16.88
C ALA A 880 11.80 22.79 -17.32
N VAL A 881 10.65 22.44 -16.74
CA VAL A 881 9.43 23.26 -16.80
C VAL A 881 9.58 24.52 -15.93
N SER A 882 8.90 25.61 -16.30
CA SER A 882 9.18 26.95 -15.73
C SER A 882 8.57 27.20 -14.35
N GLN A 883 7.67 26.33 -13.86
CA GLN A 883 7.07 26.42 -12.53
C GLN A 883 6.98 25.04 -11.86
N PRO A 884 7.44 24.89 -10.60
CA PRO A 884 7.15 23.71 -9.79
C PRO A 884 5.71 23.77 -9.26
N LEU A 885 5.03 22.61 -9.21
CA LEU A 885 3.76 22.48 -8.50
C LEU A 885 3.99 22.64 -6.99
N ALA A 886 3.40 23.67 -6.40
CA ALA A 886 3.39 23.83 -4.94
C ALA A 886 2.40 22.83 -4.33
N ALA A 887 2.92 21.72 -3.78
CA ALA A 887 2.08 20.76 -3.07
C ALA A 887 1.48 21.41 -1.81
N GLY A 888 0.16 21.26 -1.61
CA GLY A 888 -0.50 21.61 -0.34
C GLY A 888 -1.49 22.77 -0.36
N MET A 889 -2.42 22.83 -1.32
CA MET A 889 -3.77 23.33 -1.05
C MET A 889 -4.80 22.42 -1.73
N GLY A 890 -5.59 21.70 -0.93
CA GLY A 890 -6.65 20.85 -1.45
C GLY A 890 -7.74 21.68 -2.13
N PHE A 891 -7.79 21.62 -3.46
CA PHE A 891 -8.94 22.02 -4.23
C PHE A 891 -9.36 20.89 -5.16
N ASP A 892 -10.49 20.27 -4.79
CA ASP A 892 -11.39 19.66 -5.75
C ASP A 892 -11.85 20.75 -6.73
N THR A 893 -11.13 20.85 -7.85
CA THR A 893 -11.61 21.48 -9.08
C THR A 893 -11.23 20.60 -10.25
N GLY A 894 -12.12 19.67 -10.61
CA GLY A 894 -12.06 19.01 -11.91
C GLY A 894 -11.93 20.05 -13.02
N GLY A 895 -10.75 20.09 -13.64
CA GLY A 895 -10.35 21.16 -14.54
C GLY A 895 -9.07 20.79 -15.26
N ALA A 896 -9.22 20.35 -16.51
CA ALA A 896 -8.10 20.09 -17.40
C ALA A 896 -7.40 21.41 -17.76
N GLU A 897 -6.40 21.81 -16.98
CA GLU A 897 -5.47 22.85 -17.39
C GLU A 897 -4.38 22.26 -18.30
N SER A 898 -4.32 22.85 -19.49
CA SER A 898 -3.60 22.43 -20.68
C SER A 898 -2.10 22.21 -20.50
N VAL A 899 -1.59 21.25 -21.30
CA VAL A 899 -0.30 21.28 -22.03
C VAL A 899 0.60 22.46 -21.66
N SER A 900 1.73 22.19 -20.99
CA SER A 900 2.64 23.25 -20.57
C SER A 900 3.10 24.08 -21.77
N SER A 901 2.77 25.37 -21.78
CA SER A 901 3.17 26.29 -22.85
C SER A 901 4.66 26.65 -22.84
N ASP A 902 5.41 26.10 -21.88
CA ASP A 902 6.80 26.45 -21.56
C ASP A 902 7.85 25.62 -22.32
N GLY A 903 7.46 24.51 -22.95
CA GLY A 903 8.38 23.68 -23.75
C GLY A 903 9.47 22.93 -22.96
N GLY A 904 9.29 22.79 -21.65
CA GLY A 904 10.11 21.93 -20.80
C GLY A 904 9.87 20.44 -21.05
N ALA A 905 10.65 19.59 -20.40
CA ALA A 905 10.52 18.13 -20.46
C ALA A 905 9.37 17.67 -19.55
N SER A 906 8.36 17.03 -20.16
CA SER A 906 7.22 16.43 -19.47
C SER A 906 6.71 15.24 -20.30
N VAL A 907 6.46 14.09 -19.67
CA VAL A 907 5.96 12.86 -20.32
C VAL A 907 4.98 12.14 -19.41
N LEU A 908 3.94 11.55 -20.01
CA LEU A 908 3.06 10.57 -19.40
C LEU A 908 3.53 9.17 -19.80
N ILE A 909 3.57 8.25 -18.84
CA ILE A 909 3.88 6.83 -19.00
C ILE A 909 2.71 6.03 -18.44
N ASP A 910 2.37 4.97 -19.14
CA ASP A 910 1.24 4.11 -18.83
C ASP A 910 1.60 2.65 -19.17
N ASP A 911 0.88 1.69 -18.59
CA ASP A 911 1.08 0.26 -18.84
C ASP A 911 2.54 -0.20 -18.70
N TRP A 912 3.20 0.24 -17.62
CA TRP A 912 4.64 0.04 -17.45
C TRP A 912 4.94 -1.41 -17.08
N GLY A 913 5.40 -2.22 -18.04
CA GLY A 913 5.49 -3.68 -17.91
C GLY A 913 6.81 -4.29 -18.36
N VAL A 914 7.10 -5.46 -17.81
CA VAL A 914 8.14 -6.37 -18.31
C VAL A 914 7.55 -7.77 -18.38
N GLU A 915 7.90 -8.53 -19.42
CA GLU A 915 7.31 -9.83 -19.74
C GLU A 915 8.44 -10.81 -20.09
N VAL A 916 8.34 -12.08 -19.69
CA VAL A 916 9.10 -13.13 -20.38
C VAL A 916 8.35 -13.43 -21.67
N HIS A 917 9.04 -13.41 -22.81
CA HIS A 917 8.46 -13.84 -24.08
C HIS A 917 8.97 -15.24 -24.42
N CYS A 918 8.07 -16.20 -24.59
CA CYS A 918 8.41 -17.57 -24.97
C CYS A 918 8.13 -17.77 -26.47
N ASP A 919 9.12 -17.48 -27.31
CA ASP A 919 9.05 -17.67 -28.76
C ASP A 919 8.89 -19.16 -29.11
N GLY A 920 7.65 -19.60 -29.29
CA GLY A 920 7.33 -20.97 -29.70
C GLY A 920 5.88 -21.44 -29.49
N ILE A 921 5.09 -20.76 -28.64
CA ILE A 921 3.70 -21.20 -28.33
C ILE A 921 2.63 -20.40 -29.09
N CYS A 922 3.04 -19.45 -29.92
CA CYS A 922 2.19 -18.91 -30.98
C CYS A 922 1.73 -19.99 -31.98
N MET A 923 2.22 -21.25 -31.90
CA MET A 923 1.93 -22.31 -32.89
C MET A 923 0.66 -23.17 -32.65
N ASP A 924 -0.14 -22.87 -31.62
CA ASP A 924 -1.41 -23.56 -31.26
C ASP A 924 -2.58 -22.56 -31.38
N VAL A 925 -2.73 -21.95 -32.57
CA VAL A 925 -3.68 -20.84 -32.81
C VAL A 925 -5.14 -21.27 -32.91
N ASN A 926 -5.41 -22.56 -33.06
CA ASN A 926 -6.76 -23.10 -33.03
C ASN A 926 -7.17 -23.58 -31.61
N TRP A 927 -6.23 -23.58 -30.66
CA TRP A 927 -6.42 -23.91 -29.24
C TRP A 927 -6.85 -25.37 -28.96
N ASP A 928 -6.67 -26.30 -29.91
CA ASP A 928 -6.94 -27.74 -29.69
C ASP A 928 -5.85 -28.46 -28.88
N THR A 929 -4.82 -27.72 -28.46
CA THR A 929 -3.71 -28.11 -27.60
C THR A 929 -2.53 -28.82 -28.28
N ILE A 930 -2.55 -28.98 -29.61
CA ILE A 930 -1.47 -29.54 -30.43
C ILE A 930 -1.13 -28.62 -31.61
N VAL A 931 0.14 -28.59 -32.06
CA VAL A 931 0.47 -27.94 -33.34
C VAL A 931 0.04 -28.85 -34.47
N SER A 932 -0.95 -28.45 -35.27
CA SER A 932 -1.63 -29.30 -36.26
C SER A 932 -1.76 -28.65 -37.64
N GLU A 933 -2.29 -29.40 -38.62
CA GLU A 933 -2.70 -28.83 -39.92
C GLU A 933 -3.79 -27.75 -39.74
N GLY A 934 -4.60 -27.81 -38.68
CA GLY A 934 -5.61 -26.79 -38.37
C GLY A 934 -5.00 -25.42 -38.04
N ASP A 935 -3.89 -25.42 -37.30
CA ASP A 935 -3.18 -24.21 -36.89
C ASP A 935 -2.49 -23.56 -38.09
N PHE A 936 -1.76 -24.37 -38.85
CA PHE A 936 -1.13 -23.91 -40.09
C PHE A 936 -2.13 -23.37 -41.12
N LEU A 937 -3.29 -24.03 -41.27
CA LEU A 937 -4.36 -23.53 -42.13
C LEU A 937 -5.03 -22.25 -41.60
N THR A 938 -4.97 -22.00 -40.29
CA THR A 938 -5.49 -20.77 -39.68
C THR A 938 -4.58 -19.58 -40.00
N VAL A 939 -3.26 -19.76 -39.96
CA VAL A 939 -2.27 -18.76 -40.40
C VAL A 939 -2.44 -18.45 -41.89
N ILE A 940 -2.53 -19.49 -42.73
CA ILE A 940 -2.80 -19.33 -44.17
C ILE A 940 -4.12 -18.59 -44.42
N ALA A 941 -5.17 -18.88 -43.64
CA ALA A 941 -6.47 -18.23 -43.77
C ALA A 941 -6.47 -16.76 -43.29
N ALA A 942 -5.55 -16.39 -42.40
CA ALA A 942 -5.39 -15.05 -41.89
C ALA A 942 -4.39 -14.19 -42.68
N CYS A 943 -3.57 -14.79 -43.56
CA CYS A 943 -2.63 -14.08 -44.42
C CYS A 943 -3.30 -12.90 -45.17
N GLY A 944 -2.80 -11.69 -44.93
CA GLY A 944 -3.38 -10.42 -45.36
C GLY A 944 -4.22 -9.66 -44.31
N LEU A 945 -4.41 -10.21 -43.11
CA LEU A 945 -5.11 -9.56 -41.99
C LEU A 945 -4.12 -8.99 -40.95
N PRO A 946 -4.51 -7.97 -40.16
CA PRO A 946 -3.73 -7.54 -38.99
C PRO A 946 -3.69 -8.62 -37.90
N ALA A 947 -2.50 -8.87 -37.36
CA ALA A 947 -2.26 -9.78 -36.24
C ALA A 947 -2.46 -9.04 -34.90
N SER A 948 -3.71 -8.67 -34.61
CA SER A 948 -4.06 -7.87 -33.44
C SER A 948 -4.72 -8.68 -32.31
N LEU A 949 -4.64 -8.14 -31.09
CA LEU A 949 -5.54 -8.56 -30.00
C LEU A 949 -6.97 -8.16 -30.40
N ASP A 950 -7.91 -9.11 -30.52
CA ASP A 950 -9.32 -8.75 -30.65
C ASP A 950 -9.80 -8.20 -29.29
N PRO A 951 -10.20 -6.91 -29.19
CA PRO A 951 -10.61 -6.31 -27.93
C PRO A 951 -11.97 -6.81 -27.43
N ASN A 952 -12.66 -7.69 -28.16
CA ASN A 952 -13.99 -8.22 -27.81
C ASN A 952 -14.13 -9.75 -27.92
N ALA A 953 -13.06 -10.49 -28.24
CA ALA A 953 -13.10 -11.96 -28.36
C ALA A 953 -12.10 -12.64 -27.41
N THR A 954 -12.21 -13.98 -27.29
CA THR A 954 -11.29 -14.82 -26.52
C THR A 954 -10.00 -15.16 -27.26
N ASP A 955 -9.93 -14.86 -28.55
CA ASP A 955 -8.97 -15.44 -29.48
C ASP A 955 -8.06 -14.31 -30.01
N SER A 956 -6.80 -14.29 -29.55
CA SER A 956 -5.80 -13.31 -30.01
C SER A 956 -5.27 -13.70 -31.38
N LEU A 957 -5.25 -12.75 -32.33
CA LEU A 957 -4.62 -12.95 -33.65
C LEU A 957 -3.13 -12.58 -33.65
N VAL A 958 -2.58 -12.05 -32.55
CA VAL A 958 -1.14 -11.75 -32.41
C VAL A 958 -0.28 -13.00 -32.64
N CYS A 959 -0.76 -14.17 -32.23
CA CYS A 959 -0.05 -15.45 -32.43
C CYS A 959 0.03 -15.91 -33.90
N LEU A 960 -0.62 -15.21 -34.84
CA LEU A 960 -0.55 -15.53 -36.26
C LEU A 960 0.60 -14.79 -36.96
N ASP A 961 1.15 -13.73 -36.35
CA ASP A 961 2.40 -13.07 -36.74
C ASP A 961 3.55 -13.69 -35.92
N GLY A 962 4.53 -14.22 -36.64
CA GLY A 962 5.50 -15.20 -36.18
C GLY A 962 6.94 -14.73 -36.29
N PHE A 963 7.85 -15.70 -36.33
CA PHE A 963 9.27 -15.49 -36.05
C PHE A 963 10.05 -14.60 -37.05
N PHE A 964 9.56 -14.40 -38.29
CA PHE A 964 10.32 -13.69 -39.33
C PHE A 964 9.88 -12.25 -39.63
N SER A 965 8.61 -11.91 -39.40
CA SER A 965 7.99 -10.60 -39.62
C SER A 965 7.94 -9.82 -38.31
N GLY A 966 7.07 -10.20 -37.38
CA GLY A 966 6.80 -9.40 -36.18
C GLY A 966 6.29 -8.00 -36.51
N ASP A 967 5.59 -7.86 -37.64
CA ASP A 967 5.19 -6.57 -38.23
C ASP A 967 3.73 -6.19 -37.91
N GLY A 968 3.01 -7.03 -37.16
CA GLY A 968 1.61 -6.89 -36.79
C GLY A 968 0.61 -7.19 -37.91
N PHE A 969 1.05 -7.82 -39.00
CA PHE A 969 0.20 -8.40 -40.03
C PHE A 969 0.55 -9.88 -40.24
N VAL A 970 -0.45 -10.70 -40.52
CA VAL A 970 -0.21 -12.07 -40.98
C VAL A 970 0.16 -12.02 -42.46
N ASP A 971 1.29 -12.62 -42.83
CA ASP A 971 1.84 -12.56 -44.17
C ASP A 971 2.58 -13.84 -44.60
N PRO A 972 3.17 -13.91 -45.81
CA PRO A 972 3.85 -15.11 -46.24
C PRO A 972 5.05 -15.53 -45.37
N LEU A 973 5.71 -14.62 -44.64
CA LEU A 973 6.74 -14.94 -43.65
C LEU A 973 6.21 -15.81 -42.53
N ASP A 974 4.99 -15.54 -42.05
CA ASP A 974 4.36 -16.36 -41.02
C ASP A 974 4.05 -17.74 -41.58
N VAL A 975 3.43 -17.78 -42.76
CA VAL A 975 3.16 -19.05 -43.45
C VAL A 975 4.47 -19.84 -43.66
N ILE A 976 5.61 -19.18 -43.91
CA ILE A 976 6.93 -19.83 -44.01
C ILE A 976 7.47 -20.26 -42.64
N SER A 977 7.42 -19.42 -41.60
CA SER A 977 7.79 -19.75 -40.21
C SER A 977 7.11 -21.04 -39.78
N TRP A 978 5.82 -21.12 -40.08
CA TRP A 978 4.96 -22.23 -39.73
C TRP A 978 5.17 -23.48 -40.61
N ASP A 979 5.31 -23.34 -41.94
CA ASP A 979 5.63 -24.47 -42.84
C ASP A 979 6.99 -25.11 -42.50
N TRP A 980 7.94 -24.34 -41.97
CA TRP A 980 9.22 -24.85 -41.47
C TRP A 980 9.12 -25.46 -40.08
N ALA A 981 8.46 -24.80 -39.14
CA ALA A 981 8.35 -25.29 -37.76
C ALA A 981 7.56 -26.62 -37.66
N VAL A 982 6.58 -26.83 -38.54
CA VAL A 982 5.79 -28.07 -38.64
C VAL A 982 6.54 -29.21 -39.36
N ASP A 983 7.66 -28.92 -40.04
CA ASP A 983 8.34 -29.89 -40.90
C ASP A 983 9.67 -30.48 -40.38
N SER A 984 10.26 -29.89 -39.33
CA SER A 984 11.53 -30.40 -38.81
C SER A 984 11.39 -31.85 -38.29
N GLY A 985 12.35 -32.70 -38.67
CA GLY A 985 12.33 -34.13 -38.31
C GLY A 985 12.57 -34.41 -36.82
N ASP A 986 12.90 -33.38 -36.05
CA ASP A 986 13.18 -33.41 -34.62
C ASP A 986 12.07 -32.71 -33.83
N SER A 987 10.84 -33.24 -33.93
CA SER A 987 9.62 -32.65 -33.34
C SER A 987 9.56 -32.68 -31.79
N PHE A 988 10.70 -32.70 -31.10
CA PHE A 988 10.83 -32.89 -29.64
C PHE A 988 12.07 -32.24 -29.00
N LEU A 989 12.71 -31.21 -29.60
CA LEU A 989 13.91 -30.58 -29.02
C LEU A 989 13.81 -29.03 -28.93
N PHE A 990 13.91 -28.51 -27.70
CA PHE A 990 14.26 -27.15 -27.27
C PHE A 990 14.19 -26.02 -28.33
N TYR A 991 13.07 -25.31 -28.39
CA TYR A 991 12.93 -24.10 -29.23
C TYR A 991 13.58 -22.83 -28.65
N CYS A 992 14.24 -22.90 -27.48
CA CYS A 992 15.19 -21.87 -27.04
C CYS A 992 16.40 -21.72 -28.01
N GLY A 993 16.56 -22.63 -28.97
CA GLY A 993 17.59 -22.60 -30.01
C GLY A 993 17.20 -21.97 -31.35
N VAL A 994 16.03 -21.32 -31.48
CA VAL A 994 15.73 -20.53 -32.71
C VAL A 994 16.33 -19.13 -32.56
N PRO A 995 17.27 -18.71 -33.44
CA PRO A 995 18.13 -17.56 -33.16
C PRO A 995 17.45 -16.22 -33.46
N LEU A 996 16.96 -15.58 -32.40
CA LEU A 996 16.46 -14.21 -32.44
C LEU A 996 17.62 -13.20 -32.58
N GLY A 997 17.80 -12.65 -33.79
CA GLY A 997 18.52 -11.38 -34.01
C GLY A 997 20.02 -11.47 -34.35
N GLU A 998 20.34 -11.07 -35.57
CA GLU A 998 21.59 -10.45 -36.07
C GLU A 998 22.96 -11.15 -35.93
N THR A 999 23.19 -12.13 -35.04
CA THR A 999 24.56 -12.71 -34.88
C THR A 999 24.68 -14.23 -34.68
N ALA A 1000 23.59 -14.99 -34.65
CA ALA A 1000 23.65 -16.45 -34.54
C ALA A 1000 22.86 -17.12 -35.67
N ALA A 1001 23.48 -18.04 -36.41
CA ALA A 1001 22.76 -18.81 -37.41
C ALA A 1001 22.27 -20.15 -36.86
N ALA A 1002 21.19 -20.68 -37.44
CA ALA A 1002 20.66 -22.00 -37.11
C ALA A 1002 20.87 -23.01 -38.23
N SER A 1003 21.50 -24.12 -37.85
CA SER A 1003 21.53 -25.36 -38.60
C SER A 1003 20.21 -26.14 -38.47
N ALA A 1004 19.47 -26.32 -39.57
CA ALA A 1004 18.35 -27.28 -39.62
C ALA A 1004 18.24 -28.09 -40.94
N ALA A 1005 19.23 -28.01 -41.84
CA ALA A 1005 19.21 -28.77 -43.10
C ALA A 1005 19.60 -30.24 -42.91
N GLY A 1006 18.64 -31.07 -42.49
CA GLY A 1006 18.75 -32.52 -42.55
C GLY A 1006 18.85 -32.99 -44.00
N SER A 1007 20.02 -33.48 -44.42
CA SER A 1007 20.31 -33.90 -45.80
C SER A 1007 19.62 -35.20 -46.21
N GLY A 1008 18.33 -35.11 -46.54
CA GLY A 1008 17.56 -36.19 -47.16
C GLY A 1008 17.67 -36.17 -48.69
N GLU A 1009 18.62 -36.93 -49.27
CA GLU A 1009 18.62 -37.22 -50.71
C GLU A 1009 17.34 -38.00 -51.11
N ILE A 1010 16.27 -37.31 -51.49
CA ILE A 1010 15.08 -37.96 -52.07
C ILE A 1010 15.32 -38.20 -53.56
N THR A 1011 15.71 -39.43 -53.89
CA THR A 1011 15.79 -39.91 -55.27
C THR A 1011 14.39 -40.15 -55.86
N VAL A 1012 13.72 -39.10 -56.32
CA VAL A 1012 12.45 -39.20 -57.04
C VAL A 1012 12.71 -39.70 -58.47
N SER A 1013 12.17 -40.88 -58.80
CA SER A 1013 12.08 -41.30 -60.21
C SER A 1013 10.99 -40.51 -60.94
N PRO A 1014 11.21 -40.04 -62.18
CA PRO A 1014 10.24 -39.21 -62.90
C PRO A 1014 8.98 -40.01 -63.24
N ALA A 1015 7.95 -39.87 -62.41
CA ALA A 1015 6.64 -40.44 -62.63
C ALA A 1015 5.87 -39.57 -63.63
N SER A 1016 5.97 -39.92 -64.91
CA SER A 1016 5.22 -39.25 -65.98
C SER A 1016 3.71 -39.31 -65.74
N SER A 1017 3.11 -38.17 -65.42
CA SER A 1017 1.66 -37.91 -65.43
C SER A 1017 1.42 -36.59 -66.17
N PRO A 1018 0.25 -36.34 -66.77
CA PRO A 1018 0.11 -35.31 -67.79
C PRO A 1018 0.02 -33.92 -67.18
N TYR A 1019 1.01 -33.07 -67.47
CA TYR A 1019 0.91 -31.64 -67.25
C TYR A 1019 -0.29 -31.08 -68.02
N LEU A 1020 -1.16 -30.34 -67.34
CA LEU A 1020 -1.96 -29.32 -68.00
C LEU A 1020 -0.99 -28.18 -68.33
N SER A 1021 -0.83 -27.84 -69.60
CA SER A 1021 -0.12 -26.63 -70.00
C SER A 1021 -0.81 -25.42 -69.38
N LEU A 1022 -0.03 -24.46 -68.87
CA LEU A 1022 -0.57 -23.17 -68.45
C LEU A 1022 -1.42 -22.55 -69.58
N PRO A 1023 -2.55 -21.88 -69.28
CA PRO A 1023 -3.44 -21.38 -70.33
C PRO A 1023 -2.76 -20.36 -71.25
N ASP A 1024 -2.96 -20.48 -72.56
CA ASP A 1024 -2.44 -19.54 -73.58
C ASP A 1024 -2.98 -18.08 -73.41
N ALA A 1025 -3.94 -17.85 -72.51
CA ALA A 1025 -4.51 -16.53 -72.22
C ALA A 1025 -5.09 -16.44 -70.80
N LEU A 1026 -4.84 -15.31 -70.13
CA LEU A 1026 -5.32 -14.95 -68.77
C LEU A 1026 -6.83 -14.62 -68.71
N GLY A 1027 -7.67 -15.50 -69.25
CA GLY A 1027 -9.10 -15.50 -68.94
C GLY A 1027 -9.38 -16.15 -67.58
N ASP A 1028 -8.53 -17.08 -67.18
CA ASP A 1028 -8.78 -18.03 -66.11
C ASP A 1028 -7.87 -17.73 -64.89
N LEU A 1029 -8.39 -17.96 -63.68
CA LEU A 1029 -7.75 -17.59 -62.42
C LEU A 1029 -6.80 -18.71 -61.95
N LEU A 1030 -5.50 -18.41 -61.88
CA LEU A 1030 -4.50 -19.29 -61.29
C LEU A 1030 -4.38 -19.01 -59.78
N ILE A 1031 -4.46 -20.05 -58.95
CA ILE A 1031 -4.33 -19.95 -57.50
C ILE A 1031 -3.27 -20.94 -57.01
N ALA A 1032 -2.23 -20.45 -56.33
CA ALA A 1032 -1.35 -21.29 -55.52
C ALA A 1032 -2.07 -21.67 -54.22
N GLY A 1033 -2.03 -22.95 -53.84
CA GLY A 1033 -2.65 -23.40 -52.60
C GLY A 1033 -2.27 -24.82 -52.20
N LYS A 1034 -2.42 -25.10 -50.90
CA LYS A 1034 -2.13 -26.42 -50.31
C LYS A 1034 -3.42 -27.23 -50.18
N ARG A 1035 -3.39 -28.52 -50.54
CA ARG A 1035 -4.57 -29.40 -50.41
C ARG A 1035 -4.20 -30.87 -50.20
N SER A 1036 -4.77 -31.48 -49.17
CA SER A 1036 -4.62 -32.92 -48.89
C SER A 1036 -5.15 -33.79 -50.04
N THR A 1037 -4.30 -34.71 -50.53
CA THR A 1037 -4.66 -35.72 -51.53
C THR A 1037 -5.11 -37.02 -50.86
N SER A 1038 -6.36 -37.01 -50.39
CA SER A 1038 -7.17 -38.15 -49.91
C SER A 1038 -6.69 -38.94 -48.68
N GLY A 1039 -7.47 -38.83 -47.60
CA GLY A 1039 -8.01 -39.98 -46.85
C GLY A 1039 -7.12 -40.68 -45.82
N ASP A 1040 -5.79 -40.57 -45.90
CA ASP A 1040 -4.89 -41.12 -44.89
C ASP A 1040 -4.36 -40.01 -43.97
N ASN A 1041 -4.75 -40.06 -42.69
CA ASN A 1041 -4.33 -39.12 -41.62
C ASN A 1041 -2.86 -39.32 -41.19
N SER A 1042 -1.94 -39.64 -42.10
CA SER A 1042 -0.56 -40.03 -41.78
C SER A 1042 0.53 -39.34 -42.59
N GLU A 1043 0.19 -38.42 -43.50
CA GLU A 1043 1.15 -37.46 -44.07
C GLU A 1043 0.72 -36.05 -43.65
N LEU A 1044 1.45 -35.46 -42.69
CA LEU A 1044 1.32 -34.07 -42.20
C LEU A 1044 1.52 -32.99 -43.29
N LYS A 1045 1.71 -33.39 -44.55
CA LYS A 1045 2.33 -32.57 -45.59
C LYS A 1045 1.33 -32.24 -46.68
N SER A 1046 0.57 -31.17 -46.46
CA SER A 1046 -0.20 -30.55 -47.53
C SER A 1046 0.77 -30.03 -48.60
N LYS A 1047 0.63 -30.54 -49.84
CA LYS A 1047 1.55 -30.22 -50.93
C LYS A 1047 1.11 -28.96 -51.65
N ASP A 1048 2.09 -28.18 -52.08
CA ASP A 1048 1.85 -26.99 -52.89
C ASP A 1048 1.35 -27.40 -54.28
N ARG A 1049 0.33 -26.70 -54.77
CA ARG A 1049 -0.35 -26.95 -56.04
C ARG A 1049 -0.76 -25.65 -56.69
N LEU A 1050 -0.64 -25.61 -58.01
CA LEU A 1050 -1.16 -24.53 -58.85
C LEU A 1050 -2.50 -24.96 -59.43
N TYR A 1051 -3.59 -24.35 -58.98
CA TYR A 1051 -4.96 -24.63 -59.41
C TYR A 1051 -5.40 -23.66 -60.51
N VAL A 1052 -5.95 -24.18 -61.60
CA VAL A 1052 -6.54 -23.38 -62.69
C VAL A 1052 -8.06 -23.38 -62.52
N PHE A 1053 -8.66 -22.19 -62.42
CA PHE A 1053 -10.10 -21.97 -62.34
C PHE A 1053 -10.61 -21.22 -63.57
N ASP A 1054 -11.69 -21.69 -64.17
CA ASP A 1054 -12.33 -20.99 -65.29
C ASP A 1054 -12.91 -19.62 -64.88
N ASN A 1055 -13.30 -18.83 -65.88
CA ASN A 1055 -14.05 -17.58 -65.74
C ASN A 1055 -15.34 -17.66 -64.86
N ASN A 1056 -15.83 -18.85 -64.51
CA ASN A 1056 -17.00 -19.06 -63.66
C ASN A 1056 -16.62 -19.48 -62.22
N GLY A 1057 -15.34 -19.56 -61.89
CA GLY A 1057 -14.84 -20.03 -60.59
C GLY A 1057 -14.86 -21.55 -60.43
N VAL A 1058 -14.84 -22.32 -61.53
CA VAL A 1058 -14.78 -23.78 -61.52
C VAL A 1058 -13.34 -24.23 -61.75
N CYS A 1059 -12.77 -24.97 -60.81
CA CYS A 1059 -11.44 -25.57 -60.96
C CYS A 1059 -11.42 -26.57 -62.14
N GLU A 1060 -10.69 -26.25 -63.20
CA GLU A 1060 -10.54 -27.11 -64.39
C GLU A 1060 -9.45 -28.16 -64.21
N GLY A 1061 -8.40 -27.84 -63.43
CA GLY A 1061 -7.30 -28.75 -63.17
C GLY A 1061 -6.26 -28.19 -62.19
N TRP A 1062 -5.18 -28.94 -62.00
CA TRP A 1062 -4.05 -28.52 -61.18
C TRP A 1062 -2.73 -29.04 -61.75
N SER A 1063 -1.64 -28.33 -61.44
CA SER A 1063 -0.26 -28.76 -61.68
C SER A 1063 0.51 -28.82 -60.36
N ALA A 1064 1.60 -29.59 -60.34
CA ALA A 1064 2.60 -29.55 -59.28
C ALA A 1064 3.73 -28.58 -59.69
N PRO A 1065 4.15 -27.64 -58.82
CA PRO A 1065 5.45 -26.98 -58.96
C PRO A 1065 6.59 -28.01 -58.84
N GLU A 1066 7.81 -27.66 -59.29
CA GLU A 1066 8.97 -28.58 -59.19
C GLU A 1066 9.41 -28.80 -57.73
N SER A 1067 9.38 -27.74 -56.92
CA SER A 1067 9.52 -27.84 -55.46
C SER A 1067 8.14 -28.11 -54.84
N ASP A 1068 7.97 -29.23 -54.13
CA ASP A 1068 6.66 -29.69 -53.62
C ASP A 1068 6.15 -28.88 -52.39
N ARG A 1069 6.95 -27.92 -51.88
CA ARG A 1069 6.71 -27.08 -50.68
C ARG A 1069 7.43 -25.71 -50.79
N CYS A 1070 7.30 -24.87 -49.76
CA CYS A 1070 7.97 -23.57 -49.64
C CYS A 1070 7.58 -22.55 -50.72
N ASN A 1071 6.53 -22.80 -51.52
CA ASN A 1071 6.10 -21.90 -52.58
C ASN A 1071 5.22 -20.77 -52.01
N ILE A 1072 5.68 -19.53 -52.19
CA ILE A 1072 5.14 -18.32 -51.55
C ILE A 1072 4.10 -17.64 -52.44
N ARG A 1073 4.56 -17.06 -53.55
CA ARG A 1073 3.81 -16.13 -54.41
C ARG A 1073 4.08 -16.44 -55.88
N VAL A 1074 3.04 -16.36 -56.71
CA VAL A 1074 3.19 -16.34 -58.17
C VAL A 1074 3.25 -14.87 -58.61
N VAL A 1075 4.31 -14.51 -59.32
CA VAL A 1075 4.50 -13.17 -59.91
C VAL A 1075 4.56 -13.28 -61.43
N GLY A 1076 4.18 -12.21 -62.14
CA GLY A 1076 4.20 -12.16 -63.60
C GLY A 1076 5.11 -11.06 -64.12
N ASP A 1077 5.74 -11.27 -65.26
CA ASP A 1077 6.44 -10.20 -65.99
C ASP A 1077 5.51 -9.47 -66.98
N MET A 1078 6.03 -8.38 -67.57
CA MET A 1078 5.31 -7.57 -68.55
C MET A 1078 5.03 -8.28 -69.89
N ASP A 1079 5.72 -9.39 -70.19
CA ASP A 1079 5.51 -10.22 -71.39
C ASP A 1079 4.50 -11.36 -71.14
N GLY A 1080 4.06 -11.54 -69.88
CA GLY A 1080 3.07 -12.53 -69.47
C GLY A 1080 3.65 -13.89 -69.03
N ASN A 1081 4.97 -14.00 -68.84
CA ASN A 1081 5.57 -15.17 -68.22
C ASN A 1081 5.29 -15.16 -66.72
N LEU A 1082 5.14 -16.35 -66.13
CA LEU A 1082 4.87 -16.52 -64.71
C LEU A 1082 6.08 -17.10 -64.00
N TYR A 1083 6.29 -16.69 -62.75
CA TYR A 1083 7.36 -17.14 -61.89
C TYR A 1083 6.80 -17.51 -60.52
N GLN A 1084 7.36 -18.56 -59.92
CA GLN A 1084 7.07 -18.99 -58.56
C GLN A 1084 8.21 -18.54 -57.66
N ILE A 1085 7.89 -17.75 -56.63
CA ILE A 1085 8.81 -17.43 -55.55
C ILE A 1085 8.72 -18.58 -54.54
N ASN A 1086 9.88 -19.10 -54.13
CA ASN A 1086 10.04 -20.20 -53.18
C ASN A 1086 11.01 -19.77 -52.08
N SER A 1087 10.67 -20.02 -50.81
CA SER A 1087 11.46 -19.54 -49.68
C SER A 1087 12.85 -20.18 -49.57
N ALA A 1088 13.01 -21.41 -50.07
CA ALA A 1088 14.26 -22.17 -50.04
C ALA A 1088 15.00 -22.12 -51.39
N ASP A 1089 14.29 -22.36 -52.50
CA ASP A 1089 14.91 -22.48 -53.83
C ASP A 1089 15.08 -21.13 -54.54
N GLY A 1090 14.48 -20.04 -54.03
CA GLY A 1090 14.54 -18.71 -54.64
C GLY A 1090 13.45 -18.49 -55.71
N VAL A 1091 13.78 -17.92 -56.87
CA VAL A 1091 12.78 -17.62 -57.92
C VAL A 1091 12.88 -18.60 -59.08
N LEU A 1092 11.78 -19.29 -59.38
CA LEU A 1092 11.64 -20.29 -60.44
C LEU A 1092 10.75 -19.77 -61.58
N ARG A 1093 11.10 -20.06 -62.85
CA ARG A 1093 10.25 -19.74 -64.01
C ARG A 1093 9.23 -20.86 -64.24
N LEU A 1094 7.92 -20.54 -64.26
CA LEU A 1094 6.85 -21.52 -64.47
C LEU A 1094 6.63 -21.79 -65.97
N ASP A 1095 7.40 -22.73 -66.52
CA ASP A 1095 7.29 -23.20 -67.91
C ASP A 1095 7.61 -24.71 -68.05
N ASP A 1096 7.86 -25.20 -69.26
CA ASP A 1096 8.27 -26.60 -69.52
C ASP A 1096 9.63 -26.98 -68.86
N THR A 1097 10.38 -26.02 -68.32
CA THR A 1097 11.73 -26.19 -67.75
C THR A 1097 11.81 -26.02 -66.24
N ASN A 1098 10.89 -25.26 -65.62
CA ASN A 1098 10.87 -24.95 -64.18
C ASN A 1098 12.18 -24.37 -63.61
N GLU A 1099 13.00 -23.76 -64.46
CA GLU A 1099 14.37 -23.31 -64.15
C GLU A 1099 14.40 -22.30 -62.98
N VAL A 1100 15.25 -22.57 -61.98
CA VAL A 1100 15.59 -21.64 -60.90
C VAL A 1100 16.47 -20.52 -61.47
N ILE A 1101 15.89 -19.34 -61.66
CA ILE A 1101 16.58 -18.19 -62.28
C ILE A 1101 17.30 -17.28 -61.27
N ILE A 1102 16.82 -17.25 -60.03
CA ILE A 1102 17.48 -16.60 -58.89
C ILE A 1102 17.58 -17.64 -57.76
N PRO A 1103 18.57 -18.56 -57.78
CA PRO A 1103 18.87 -19.42 -56.64
C PRO A 1103 19.46 -18.59 -55.49
N PRO A 1104 19.53 -19.11 -54.25
CA PRO A 1104 20.25 -18.43 -53.19
C PRO A 1104 21.74 -18.24 -53.51
N GLY A 1105 22.31 -17.10 -53.12
CA GLY A 1105 23.71 -16.78 -53.39
C GLY A 1105 24.18 -15.48 -52.73
N GLU A 1106 25.46 -15.46 -52.35
CA GLU A 1106 26.15 -14.28 -51.82
C GLU A 1106 26.82 -13.44 -52.93
N ILE A 1107 26.96 -12.15 -52.66
CA ILE A 1107 27.65 -11.18 -53.52
C ILE A 1107 28.62 -10.38 -52.65
N THR A 1108 29.92 -10.58 -52.84
CA THR A 1108 30.98 -9.92 -52.07
C THR A 1108 31.42 -8.59 -52.70
N ASP A 1109 32.23 -7.81 -51.97
CA ASP A 1109 32.84 -6.56 -52.42
C ASP A 1109 31.82 -5.46 -52.86
N VAL A 1110 30.62 -5.50 -52.31
CA VAL A 1110 29.57 -4.49 -52.55
C VAL A 1110 29.88 -3.23 -51.73
N ASN A 1111 29.63 -2.04 -52.28
CA ASN A 1111 29.62 -0.81 -51.49
C ASN A 1111 28.18 -0.47 -51.13
N GLU A 1112 27.80 -0.61 -49.86
CA GLU A 1112 26.43 -0.42 -49.43
C GLU A 1112 26.07 1.07 -49.22
N PRO A 1113 24.80 1.49 -49.40
CA PRO A 1113 24.41 2.90 -49.45
C PRO A 1113 24.24 3.59 -48.08
N ARG A 1114 24.09 2.84 -46.99
CA ARG A 1114 23.68 3.35 -45.67
C ARG A 1114 24.87 3.86 -44.85
N TYR A 1115 25.87 3.00 -44.62
CA TYR A 1115 27.07 3.35 -43.85
C TYR A 1115 28.26 3.74 -44.77
N ASN A 1116 28.09 3.56 -46.08
CA ASN A 1116 29.12 3.72 -47.11
C ASN A 1116 30.40 2.91 -46.81
N LYS A 1117 30.20 1.64 -46.43
CA LYS A 1117 31.21 0.61 -46.16
C LYS A 1117 31.22 -0.44 -47.29
N ALA A 1118 32.23 -1.30 -47.26
CA ALA A 1118 32.20 -2.54 -48.02
C ALA A 1118 31.31 -3.56 -47.29
N ALA A 1119 30.49 -4.32 -48.02
CA ALA A 1119 29.51 -5.26 -47.47
C ALA A 1119 29.49 -6.58 -48.27
N VAL A 1120 28.92 -7.61 -47.64
CA VAL A 1120 28.42 -8.81 -48.33
C VAL A 1120 26.90 -8.69 -48.46
N VAL A 1121 26.35 -9.07 -49.61
CA VAL A 1121 24.90 -9.09 -49.84
C VAL A 1121 24.46 -10.52 -50.06
N TYR A 1122 23.53 -10.97 -49.22
CA TYR A 1122 22.94 -12.30 -49.26
C TYR A 1122 21.55 -12.23 -49.92
N VAL A 1123 21.40 -12.93 -51.05
CA VAL A 1123 20.15 -13.05 -51.79
C VAL A 1123 19.60 -14.46 -51.56
N GLY A 1124 18.40 -14.58 -50.98
CA GLY A 1124 17.89 -15.86 -50.52
C GLY A 1124 18.56 -16.36 -49.24
N LEU A 1125 18.26 -17.61 -48.86
CA LEU A 1125 18.82 -18.28 -47.68
C LEU A 1125 20.12 -19.02 -48.00
N MET A 1126 21.19 -18.74 -47.27
CA MET A 1126 22.50 -19.35 -47.49
C MET A 1126 22.78 -20.50 -46.52
N GLY A 1127 22.79 -21.72 -47.05
CA GLY A 1127 23.46 -22.86 -46.42
C GLY A 1127 22.87 -23.38 -45.11
N SER A 1128 23.69 -24.07 -44.32
CA SER A 1128 23.28 -24.72 -43.08
C SER A 1128 24.44 -24.83 -42.09
N GLY A 1129 24.27 -24.32 -40.87
CA GLY A 1129 25.32 -24.31 -39.85
C GLY A 1129 25.12 -23.16 -38.86
N GLU A 1130 26.13 -22.97 -38.00
CA GLU A 1130 26.31 -21.74 -37.19
C GLU A 1130 26.69 -20.52 -38.05
N ASP A 1131 26.89 -20.71 -39.38
CA ASP A 1131 27.27 -19.69 -40.37
C ASP A 1131 26.20 -19.43 -41.47
N ALA A 1132 24.93 -19.84 -41.28
CA ALA A 1132 23.86 -19.59 -42.26
C ALA A 1132 23.37 -18.12 -42.26
N MET A 1133 23.27 -17.49 -43.43
CA MET A 1133 22.99 -16.05 -43.59
C MET A 1133 21.88 -15.78 -44.62
N GLY A 1134 21.28 -14.59 -44.59
CA GLY A 1134 20.28 -14.16 -45.58
C GLY A 1134 18.82 -14.23 -45.10
N ARG A 1135 17.89 -14.02 -46.04
CA ARG A 1135 16.42 -14.06 -45.84
C ARG A 1135 15.76 -14.67 -47.08
N PRO A 1136 14.57 -15.29 -46.98
CA PRO A 1136 13.79 -15.68 -48.15
C PRO A 1136 13.51 -14.47 -49.06
N ILE A 1137 13.36 -14.70 -50.36
CA ILE A 1137 12.79 -13.70 -51.25
C ILE A 1137 11.26 -13.75 -51.05
N PHE A 1138 10.61 -12.64 -50.73
CA PHE A 1138 9.16 -12.57 -50.52
C PHE A 1138 8.44 -12.19 -51.80
N ASP A 1139 9.00 -11.20 -52.51
CA ASP A 1139 8.40 -10.61 -53.70
C ASP A 1139 9.44 -10.27 -54.75
N ALA A 1140 9.03 -10.29 -56.02
CA ALA A 1140 9.91 -10.05 -57.15
C ALA A 1140 9.21 -9.44 -58.36
N ALA A 1141 9.82 -8.40 -58.93
CA ALA A 1141 9.33 -7.71 -60.12
C ALA A 1141 10.35 -7.76 -61.27
N PHE A 1142 9.87 -7.73 -62.52
CA PHE A 1142 10.67 -8.05 -63.70
C PHE A 1142 10.70 -6.89 -64.72
N ASP A 1143 11.90 -6.55 -65.21
CA ASP A 1143 12.11 -5.60 -66.32
C ASP A 1143 13.19 -6.11 -67.28
N ALA A 1144 12.75 -6.72 -68.38
CA ALA A 1144 13.57 -7.26 -69.48
C ALA A 1144 14.64 -8.30 -69.05
N SER A 1145 15.80 -7.86 -68.58
CA SER A 1145 16.89 -8.74 -68.09
C SER A 1145 17.22 -8.51 -66.62
N TYR A 1146 16.48 -7.61 -65.96
CA TYR A 1146 16.61 -7.32 -64.54
C TYR A 1146 15.48 -7.96 -63.75
N VAL A 1147 15.84 -8.48 -62.58
CA VAL A 1147 14.90 -8.93 -61.55
C VAL A 1147 15.12 -8.05 -60.33
N TYR A 1148 14.05 -7.51 -59.79
CA TYR A 1148 14.03 -6.77 -58.54
C TYR A 1148 13.52 -7.73 -57.48
N VAL A 1149 14.20 -7.85 -56.35
CA VAL A 1149 13.85 -8.78 -55.26
C VAL A 1149 13.82 -8.05 -53.92
N VAL A 1150 12.93 -8.51 -53.04
CA VAL A 1150 12.87 -8.05 -51.65
C VAL A 1150 12.57 -9.23 -50.71
N PRO A 1151 13.19 -9.27 -49.53
CA PRO A 1151 14.42 -8.57 -49.13
C PRO A 1151 15.68 -9.26 -49.68
N VAL A 1152 16.80 -8.55 -49.56
CA VAL A 1152 18.16 -9.11 -49.44
C VAL A 1152 18.73 -8.68 -48.09
N VAL A 1153 19.66 -9.45 -47.52
CA VAL A 1153 20.38 -9.04 -46.32
C VAL A 1153 21.71 -8.41 -46.72
N VAL A 1154 22.00 -7.24 -46.17
CA VAL A 1154 23.25 -6.50 -46.36
C VAL A 1154 24.03 -6.53 -45.05
N ASP A 1155 25.20 -7.15 -45.07
CA ASP A 1155 26.11 -7.29 -43.93
C ASP A 1155 27.34 -6.38 -44.12
N PRO A 1156 27.46 -5.26 -43.38
CA PRO A 1156 28.64 -4.39 -43.43
C PRO A 1156 29.87 -5.10 -42.88
N ASN A 1157 31.03 -4.99 -43.56
CA ASN A 1157 32.31 -5.51 -43.06
C ASN A 1157 32.90 -4.62 -41.93
N ASP A 1158 32.10 -4.28 -40.92
CA ASP A 1158 32.47 -3.50 -39.74
C ASP A 1158 31.63 -3.97 -38.53
N PRO A 1159 32.22 -4.63 -37.51
CA PRO A 1159 31.47 -5.24 -36.40
C PRO A 1159 30.86 -4.23 -35.41
N ASN A 1160 30.87 -2.94 -35.73
CA ASN A 1160 30.20 -1.88 -34.96
C ASN A 1160 28.91 -1.39 -35.65
N GLU A 1161 28.58 -1.90 -36.84
CA GLU A 1161 27.41 -1.49 -37.63
C GLU A 1161 26.47 -2.70 -37.80
N GLU A 1162 25.17 -2.50 -37.63
CA GLU A 1162 24.17 -3.58 -37.67
C GLU A 1162 23.84 -3.99 -39.13
N PRO A 1163 23.77 -5.31 -39.45
CA PRO A 1163 23.22 -5.83 -40.70
C PRO A 1163 21.79 -5.37 -40.95
N TYR A 1164 21.33 -5.39 -42.21
CA TYR A 1164 19.98 -4.91 -42.52
C TYR A 1164 19.32 -5.50 -43.76
N ALA A 1165 17.99 -5.44 -43.81
CA ALA A 1165 17.22 -5.77 -45.01
C ALA A 1165 17.18 -4.60 -46.00
N ALA A 1166 17.34 -4.90 -47.29
CA ALA A 1166 17.18 -3.95 -48.39
C ALA A 1166 16.39 -4.61 -49.55
N ALA A 1167 15.90 -3.83 -50.50
CA ALA A 1167 15.51 -4.35 -51.82
C ALA A 1167 16.71 -4.30 -52.79
N ALA A 1168 16.76 -5.20 -53.77
CA ALA A 1168 17.87 -5.27 -54.72
C ALA A 1168 17.40 -5.37 -56.17
N LYS A 1169 18.10 -4.67 -57.08
CA LYS A 1169 18.04 -4.91 -58.53
C LYS A 1169 19.21 -5.80 -58.93
N LEU A 1170 18.88 -6.94 -59.54
CA LEU A 1170 19.80 -7.95 -60.03
C LEU A 1170 19.77 -7.98 -61.57
N LEU A 1171 20.92 -8.18 -62.22
CA LEU A 1171 21.00 -8.49 -63.65
C LEU A 1171 21.19 -10.00 -63.82
N LEU A 1172 20.32 -10.65 -64.59
CA LEU A 1172 20.45 -12.06 -64.96
C LEU A 1172 21.62 -12.27 -65.93
N LEU A 1173 22.37 -13.35 -65.76
CA LEU A 1173 23.54 -13.71 -66.56
C LEU A 1173 23.29 -15.01 -67.35
N GLU A 1174 23.80 -15.09 -68.59
CA GLU A 1174 23.77 -16.35 -69.38
C GLU A 1174 24.62 -17.48 -68.74
N SER A 1175 25.51 -17.14 -67.81
CA SER A 1175 26.31 -18.08 -67.03
C SER A 1175 26.99 -17.40 -65.83
N GLY A 1176 26.90 -17.99 -64.64
CA GLY A 1176 27.57 -17.53 -63.41
C GLY A 1176 27.17 -18.39 -62.21
N GLU A 1177 27.94 -18.31 -61.11
CA GLU A 1177 27.54 -18.80 -59.79
C GLU A 1177 27.78 -17.66 -58.77
N PRO A 1178 26.72 -17.01 -58.24
CA PRO A 1178 25.32 -17.13 -58.66
C PRO A 1178 25.07 -16.64 -60.12
N PRO A 1179 23.95 -17.03 -60.76
CA PRO A 1179 23.64 -16.66 -62.16
C PRO A 1179 23.13 -15.21 -62.33
N TYR A 1180 23.46 -14.32 -61.40
CA TYR A 1180 23.08 -12.92 -61.39
C TYR A 1180 24.18 -12.04 -60.78
N GLN A 1181 24.10 -10.73 -61.00
CA GLN A 1181 24.95 -9.73 -60.33
C GLN A 1181 24.12 -8.59 -59.77
N LEU A 1182 24.55 -8.02 -58.63
CA LEU A 1182 23.93 -6.84 -58.04
C LEU A 1182 24.16 -5.60 -58.90
N VAL A 1183 23.10 -4.82 -59.11
CA VAL A 1183 23.11 -3.56 -59.88
C VAL A 1183 22.90 -2.36 -58.96
N GLN A 1184 21.95 -2.47 -58.03
CA GLN A 1184 21.56 -1.40 -57.12
C GLN A 1184 20.91 -1.99 -55.86
N LEU A 1185 21.22 -1.42 -54.69
CA LEU A 1185 20.46 -1.62 -53.46
C LEU A 1185 19.48 -0.44 -53.27
N TYR A 1186 18.29 -0.75 -52.79
CA TYR A 1186 17.22 0.18 -52.47
C TYR A 1186 16.98 0.06 -50.96
N ASP A 1187 17.43 1.09 -50.26
CA ASP A 1187 17.34 1.21 -48.82
C ASP A 1187 17.07 2.66 -48.48
N ASP A 1188 16.03 2.86 -47.69
CA ASP A 1188 15.70 4.13 -47.06
C ASP A 1188 15.29 3.79 -45.62
N PRO A 1189 16.02 4.27 -44.60
CA PRO A 1189 15.67 3.96 -43.22
C PRO A 1189 14.29 4.54 -42.87
N PRO A 1190 13.58 3.94 -41.89
CA PRO A 1190 12.42 4.59 -41.29
C PRO A 1190 12.81 5.97 -40.73
N PRO A 1191 11.83 6.86 -40.45
CA PRO A 1191 12.11 8.15 -39.83
C PRO A 1191 12.99 8.00 -38.57
N GLU A 1192 13.90 8.94 -38.33
CA GLU A 1192 14.59 9.00 -37.05
C GLU A 1192 13.55 8.98 -35.92
N ASN A 1193 13.78 8.12 -34.92
CA ASN A 1193 12.98 7.96 -33.69
C ASN A 1193 11.73 7.07 -33.79
N ASP A 1194 11.48 6.47 -34.96
CA ASP A 1194 10.50 5.41 -35.10
C ASP A 1194 11.01 4.05 -34.59
N ASN A 1195 10.16 3.02 -34.52
CA ASN A 1195 10.55 1.68 -34.08
C ASN A 1195 11.63 1.10 -35.03
N GLN A 1196 12.89 1.12 -34.59
CA GLN A 1196 14.03 1.05 -35.52
C GLN A 1196 14.33 -0.34 -36.12
N TYR A 1197 13.44 -1.32 -36.01
CA TYR A 1197 13.66 -2.65 -36.60
C TYR A 1197 13.59 -2.59 -38.13
N ARG A 1198 14.74 -2.74 -38.82
CA ARG A 1198 14.90 -2.38 -40.24
C ARG A 1198 14.59 -3.53 -41.20
N ASN A 1199 13.66 -4.42 -40.81
CA ASN A 1199 13.61 -5.80 -41.30
C ASN A 1199 12.31 -6.18 -42.06
N ASN A 1200 11.35 -5.26 -42.16
CA ASN A 1200 9.97 -5.57 -42.53
C ASN A 1200 9.62 -5.07 -43.96
N LEU A 1201 10.59 -5.22 -44.88
CA LEU A 1201 10.37 -4.94 -46.30
C LEU A 1201 9.57 -6.08 -46.93
N ARG A 1202 8.39 -5.77 -47.48
CA ARG A 1202 7.34 -6.77 -47.76
C ARG A 1202 7.09 -7.01 -49.26
N GLU A 1203 6.94 -5.93 -50.03
CA GLU A 1203 6.55 -5.99 -51.45
C GLU A 1203 7.43 -5.10 -52.33
N ILE A 1204 7.61 -5.49 -53.59
CA ILE A 1204 8.34 -4.72 -54.60
C ILE A 1204 7.63 -4.73 -55.95
N GLU A 1205 7.30 -3.54 -56.45
CA GLU A 1205 6.47 -3.37 -57.65
C GLU A 1205 7.08 -2.39 -58.66
N LEU A 1206 6.71 -2.54 -59.93
CA LEU A 1206 7.18 -1.71 -61.04
C LEU A 1206 6.00 -1.03 -61.76
N ASP A 1207 6.05 0.29 -61.93
CA ASP A 1207 5.13 0.97 -62.86
C ASP A 1207 5.62 0.91 -64.32
N ALA A 1208 4.71 1.19 -65.26
CA ALA A 1208 4.99 1.17 -66.70
C ALA A 1208 6.03 2.22 -67.18
N ALA A 1209 6.61 3.02 -66.28
CA ALA A 1209 7.75 3.90 -66.56
C ALA A 1209 9.06 3.38 -65.92
N GLY A 1210 9.05 2.21 -65.28
CA GLY A 1210 10.19 1.57 -64.62
C GLY A 1210 10.51 2.14 -63.23
N ASN A 1211 9.59 2.89 -62.61
CA ASN A 1211 9.79 3.32 -61.23
C ASN A 1211 9.55 2.13 -60.28
N VAL A 1212 10.42 1.98 -59.29
CA VAL A 1212 10.35 0.92 -58.28
C VAL A 1212 9.55 1.43 -57.08
N TYR A 1213 8.64 0.61 -56.56
CA TYR A 1213 7.94 0.83 -55.30
C TYR A 1213 8.36 -0.26 -54.32
N VAL A 1214 8.71 0.11 -53.09
CA VAL A 1214 9.07 -0.84 -52.03
C VAL A 1214 8.23 -0.52 -50.79
N VAL A 1215 7.57 -1.53 -50.22
CA VAL A 1215 6.71 -1.40 -49.03
C VAL A 1215 7.48 -1.85 -47.79
N ASN A 1216 7.38 -1.08 -46.72
CA ASN A 1216 7.97 -1.36 -45.40
C ASN A 1216 6.85 -1.23 -44.35
N ALA A 1217 6.47 -2.34 -43.70
CA ALA A 1217 5.33 -2.39 -42.77
C ALA A 1217 5.80 -2.59 -41.32
N HIS A 1218 5.22 -1.88 -40.37
CA HIS A 1218 5.62 -1.90 -38.96
C HIS A 1218 4.44 -2.03 -37.99
N SER A 1219 3.23 -1.62 -38.42
CA SER A 1219 1.94 -1.51 -37.68
C SER A 1219 1.94 -0.70 -36.37
N LEU A 1220 2.97 -0.84 -35.54
CA LEU A 1220 3.21 -0.05 -34.34
C LEU A 1220 3.42 1.42 -34.71
N ASN A 1221 2.87 2.32 -33.89
CA ASN A 1221 3.01 3.78 -33.99
C ASN A 1221 2.64 4.43 -35.35
N GLU A 1222 1.90 3.71 -36.22
CA GLU A 1222 1.48 4.11 -37.58
C GLU A 1222 2.61 4.24 -38.62
N SER A 1223 3.67 3.46 -38.45
CA SER A 1223 4.95 3.63 -39.15
C SER A 1223 5.06 2.95 -40.53
N ASP A 1224 3.92 2.58 -41.13
CA ASP A 1224 3.83 1.89 -42.41
C ASP A 1224 4.16 2.83 -43.59
N MET A 1225 5.11 2.45 -44.45
CA MET A 1225 5.72 3.34 -45.44
C MET A 1225 5.86 2.71 -46.83
N VAL A 1226 5.64 3.51 -47.88
CA VAL A 1226 5.95 3.16 -49.28
C VAL A 1226 7.04 4.08 -49.83
N PHE A 1227 8.15 3.49 -50.26
CA PHE A 1227 9.24 4.18 -50.94
C PHE A 1227 9.09 4.08 -52.46
N LYS A 1228 9.20 5.20 -53.17
CA LYS A 1228 9.19 5.25 -54.64
C LYS A 1228 10.55 5.72 -55.15
N TYR A 1229 11.16 4.95 -56.04
CA TYR A 1229 12.44 5.23 -56.71
C TYR A 1229 12.28 5.36 -58.22
N ASP A 1230 13.16 6.13 -58.85
CA ASP A 1230 13.27 6.21 -60.30
C ASP A 1230 14.02 4.99 -60.88
N PRO A 1231 13.99 4.77 -62.21
CA PRO A 1231 14.68 3.64 -62.85
C PRO A 1231 16.20 3.61 -62.65
N ASN A 1232 16.80 4.71 -62.17
CA ASN A 1232 18.22 4.87 -61.89
C ASN A 1232 18.57 4.63 -60.41
N GLY A 1233 17.59 4.32 -59.55
CA GLY A 1233 17.81 4.09 -58.11
C GLY A 1233 17.69 5.34 -57.22
N THR A 1234 17.24 6.48 -57.74
CA THR A 1234 17.08 7.70 -56.96
C THR A 1234 15.70 7.76 -56.32
N LYS A 1235 15.59 7.91 -54.98
CA LYS A 1235 14.28 8.14 -54.33
C LYS A 1235 13.59 9.38 -54.90
N ILE A 1236 12.36 9.19 -55.35
CA ILE A 1236 11.44 10.24 -55.80
C ILE A 1236 10.57 10.71 -54.63
N GLN A 1237 10.04 9.78 -53.84
CA GLN A 1237 8.99 10.06 -52.84
C GLN A 1237 8.96 8.97 -51.75
N SER A 1238 8.60 9.36 -50.52
CA SER A 1238 8.11 8.47 -49.46
C SER A 1238 6.65 8.82 -49.16
N LEU A 1239 5.83 7.82 -48.82
CA LEU A 1239 4.41 7.96 -48.49
C LEU A 1239 4.11 7.18 -47.21
N SER A 1240 3.57 7.86 -46.19
CA SER A 1240 2.92 7.19 -45.05
C SER A 1240 1.66 6.47 -45.51
N LEU A 1241 1.38 5.31 -44.93
CA LEU A 1241 0.12 4.58 -45.06
C LEU A 1241 -0.83 4.81 -43.88
N GLY A 1242 -0.32 5.36 -42.76
CA GLY A 1242 -1.10 6.04 -41.71
C GLY A 1242 -1.45 7.48 -42.09
#